data_AF-A0AA38S6S2-F1
#
_entry.id   AF-A0AA38S6S2-F1
#
_cell.length_a   1.000
_cell.length_b   1.000
_cell.length_c   1.000
_cell.angle_alpha   90.00
_cell.angle_beta   90.00
_cell.angle_gamma   90.00
#
_symmetry.space_group_name_H-M   'P 1'
#
loop_
_entity.id
_entity.type
_entity.pdbx_description
1 polymer ?
#
loop_
_entity_poly.entity_id
_entity_poly.type
_entity_poly.pdbx_seq_one_letter_code
_entity_poly.pdbx_strand_id
1 'polypeptide(L)'
;MDSQRLIIGVDVGGTNTDAALLDPTTPGRDAVIASYKATTGTDVTIGIEQAIRTLLQDSNISPANIASLMIGTTHLINAVVERDVARLDPVAVIRLAAANYLKYTPPFIDFPPDLKKIIDGHGAIVSGGVQIDGTEIGPVKDDEVLEQAKIIKEKGLCSVAVVGIYSPMDEKYRQEDHVRDLLSTYLGNDVSIVCSREIAGVGFLARENATILNASILRFARRTINGFKRAMKSLGLTCPLYLTSSSGQLLSAKEAMAYPIQIFSSGPTNSIRGASFLSTKHHFPESRYVVDIGGTTTDIGCLLPSGFPRLAGSSTEIGGVKVNFAMPQVASIGLGGGSLVRGLPDGRVSIGPESVGQALREKAKCFGGDTLTTTDIMVAAEKVDIGNLIPKVHPATVSVAEDKIKRMLENHIDRMKTSPEPCHLLLVGGGAFLCPPALEGVASIEVPPHASVANAVGAAVAEIGEGDEVVVDASEKDRALAEVKAKVIAQAVSRGARAGHVRVIEEDVTGLAYVEGKFKIKVKVAGPVDYERFLDEAEITLDEQSSPGESYHEKKQSGLTSEDESTSGTEVDHTTYKPHIDDDRTWHLSETDVYYISIGCYILGCAGGGTPYGLYLQTRQLLRDGGKIRVIDVDDLPDDALCCPVAAAGSPVLAIERLGGNMVLQAMQGLEKYLNIKFTATLTAEIGGSNGLAPLLLASSRYYDIYCVDADLMGRAFPAFQMSSLYIGAKDINDLLPVCISSGEGTNVVLTSAKDHISVDRVLRAATMTMGLGSGIAARPAGKSELQHCSVPRSMSLSWRLGRAVHLARSAGNIGTVHKDLIREFGGPQSARKVFEGKIIGIVQSLQGSRSHGTLVIEKLKDYERESDYKDDTDVPESVRIPFLNENLVLEATYSSGEKKILATVPDLIMVLDTLTGEAVGVPEYHYGLKVFVMVAAAHPLWTSTERALEIAGPRAFGYELDFQPCGTYAGVRSVIDEFGPSPQGV
;
A
#
# COMPACT_ATOMS: atom_id res chain seq x y z
N MET A 1 -36.27 4.50 -40.40
CA MET A 1 -36.05 5.10 -39.07
C MET A 1 -34.92 4.28 -38.48
N ASP A 2 -33.69 4.79 -38.51
CA ASP A 2 -32.58 4.12 -37.82
C ASP A 2 -32.97 3.97 -36.36
N SER A 3 -32.95 2.74 -35.85
CA SER A 3 -33.24 2.46 -34.45
C SER A 3 -32.22 3.20 -33.60
N GLN A 4 -32.65 4.23 -32.88
CA GLN A 4 -31.79 4.97 -31.95
C GLN A 4 -31.28 4.00 -30.89
N ARG A 5 -29.97 3.74 -30.86
CA ARG A 5 -29.32 2.74 -30.00
C ARG A 5 -28.72 3.44 -28.77
N LEU A 6 -29.41 3.33 -27.64
CA LEU A 6 -29.10 4.07 -26.40
C LEU A 6 -28.37 3.21 -25.37
N ILE A 7 -27.68 3.85 -24.43
CA ILE A 7 -26.92 3.18 -23.35
C ILE A 7 -27.54 3.55 -22.01
N ILE A 8 -27.65 2.56 -21.12
CA ILE A 8 -28.01 2.81 -19.72
C ILE A 8 -26.78 2.59 -18.85
N GLY A 9 -26.42 3.61 -18.07
CA GLY A 9 -25.48 3.48 -16.96
C GLY A 9 -26.24 3.49 -15.64
N VAL A 10 -25.86 2.60 -14.72
CA VAL A 10 -26.37 2.55 -13.36
C VAL A 10 -25.20 2.51 -12.39
N ASP A 11 -25.25 3.32 -11.34
CA ASP A 11 -24.29 3.24 -10.24
C ASP A 11 -25.05 2.99 -8.94
N VAL A 12 -24.70 1.90 -8.26
CA VAL A 12 -25.32 1.53 -6.99
C VAL A 12 -24.33 1.74 -5.84
N GLY A 13 -24.53 2.83 -5.12
CA GLY A 13 -23.80 3.15 -3.90
C GLY A 13 -24.55 2.76 -2.62
N GLY A 14 -23.92 3.03 -1.48
CA GLY A 14 -24.50 2.74 -0.15
C GLY A 14 -25.70 3.61 0.21
N THR A 15 -25.82 4.83 -0.34
CA THR A 15 -26.92 5.76 -0.03
C THR A 15 -27.93 5.86 -1.17
N ASN A 16 -27.45 5.94 -2.41
CA ASN A 16 -28.26 6.19 -3.59
C ASN A 16 -27.96 5.22 -4.73
N THR A 17 -28.99 4.92 -5.50
CA THR A 17 -28.93 4.24 -6.79
C THR A 17 -29.24 5.27 -7.87
N ASP A 18 -28.27 5.46 -8.77
CA ASP A 18 -28.31 6.45 -9.83
C ASP A 18 -28.38 5.76 -11.19
N ALA A 19 -29.20 6.27 -12.09
CA ALA A 19 -29.33 5.75 -13.45
C ALA A 19 -29.34 6.90 -14.47
N ALA A 20 -28.69 6.68 -15.61
CA ALA A 20 -28.62 7.64 -16.71
C ALA A 20 -28.81 6.94 -18.06
N LEU A 21 -29.60 7.56 -18.95
CA LEU A 21 -29.83 7.11 -20.32
C LEU A 21 -29.10 8.05 -21.28
N LEU A 22 -28.21 7.50 -22.11
CA LEU A 22 -27.33 8.26 -23.00
C LEU A 22 -27.54 7.90 -24.47
N ASP A 23 -27.42 8.90 -25.35
CA ASP A 23 -27.21 8.73 -26.78
C ASP A 23 -25.71 8.70 -27.11
N PRO A 24 -25.12 7.55 -27.45
CA PRO A 24 -23.69 7.44 -27.74
C PRO A 24 -23.23 8.21 -28.98
N THR A 25 -24.16 8.65 -29.83
CA THR A 25 -23.83 9.44 -31.03
C THR A 25 -23.68 10.92 -30.73
N THR A 26 -24.16 11.37 -29.56
CA THR A 26 -24.08 12.76 -29.11
C THR A 26 -22.90 12.91 -28.14
N PRO A 27 -22.05 13.94 -28.28
CA PRO A 27 -20.90 14.12 -27.42
C PRO A 27 -21.24 14.80 -26.08
N GLY A 28 -20.55 14.39 -25.02
CA GLY A 28 -20.53 15.06 -23.72
C GLY A 28 -21.91 15.15 -23.05
N ARG A 29 -22.12 16.21 -22.27
CA ARG A 29 -23.36 16.41 -21.49
C ARG A 29 -24.66 16.31 -22.28
N ASP A 30 -24.65 16.69 -23.56
CA ASP A 30 -25.86 16.71 -24.39
C ASP A 30 -26.29 15.28 -24.78
N ALA A 31 -25.45 14.28 -24.52
CA ALA A 31 -25.79 12.87 -24.65
C ALA A 31 -26.81 12.39 -23.62
N VAL A 32 -26.94 13.06 -22.47
CA VAL A 32 -27.83 12.62 -21.39
C VAL A 32 -29.28 12.93 -21.76
N ILE A 33 -30.04 11.89 -22.08
CA ILE A 33 -31.47 12.00 -22.44
C ILE A 33 -32.33 12.08 -21.19
N ALA A 34 -32.03 11.23 -20.21
CA ALA A 34 -32.78 11.14 -18.97
C ALA A 34 -31.88 10.63 -17.83
N SER A 35 -32.27 10.94 -16.60
CA SER A 35 -31.59 10.48 -15.40
C SER A 35 -32.57 10.26 -14.26
N TYR A 36 -32.28 9.30 -13.40
CA TYR A 36 -33.09 8.97 -12.23
C TYR A 36 -32.19 8.71 -11.02
N LYS A 37 -32.63 9.14 -9.83
CA LYS A 37 -31.92 8.98 -8.56
C LYS A 37 -32.90 8.57 -7.47
N ALA A 38 -32.61 7.46 -6.81
CA ALA A 38 -33.39 6.93 -5.69
C ALA A 38 -32.50 6.55 -4.51
N THR A 39 -33.09 6.43 -3.32
CA THR A 39 -32.39 5.86 -2.17
C THR A 39 -32.15 4.37 -2.39
N THR A 40 -30.95 3.87 -2.09
CA THR A 40 -30.63 2.45 -2.22
C THR A 40 -31.37 1.65 -1.16
N GLY A 41 -32.28 0.76 -1.60
CA GLY A 41 -32.97 -0.19 -0.73
C GLY A 41 -32.08 -1.35 -0.28
N THR A 42 -32.59 -2.20 0.61
CA THR A 42 -31.85 -3.38 1.10
C THR A 42 -31.63 -4.44 0.01
N ASP A 43 -32.55 -4.53 -0.96
CA ASP A 43 -32.38 -5.36 -2.15
C ASP A 43 -31.94 -4.49 -3.34
N VAL A 44 -30.66 -4.61 -3.66
CA VAL A 44 -30.00 -3.88 -4.73
C VAL A 44 -30.60 -4.19 -6.11
N THR A 45 -31.04 -5.43 -6.31
CA THR A 45 -31.62 -5.88 -7.58
C THR A 45 -32.96 -5.20 -7.83
N ILE A 46 -33.81 -5.12 -6.79
CA ILE A 46 -35.08 -4.40 -6.84
C ILE A 46 -34.85 -2.91 -7.09
N GLY A 47 -33.86 -2.31 -6.41
CA GLY A 47 -33.49 -0.91 -6.61
C GLY A 47 -33.08 -0.59 -8.06
N ILE A 48 -32.23 -1.43 -8.66
CA ILE A 48 -31.84 -1.30 -10.07
C ILE A 48 -33.06 -1.46 -10.98
N GLU A 49 -33.90 -2.47 -10.74
CA GLU A 49 -35.09 -2.71 -11.57
C GLU A 49 -36.02 -1.50 -11.58
N GLN A 50 -36.30 -0.94 -10.39
CA GLN A 50 -37.14 0.24 -10.25
C GLN A 50 -36.52 1.48 -10.90
N ALA A 51 -35.21 1.68 -10.74
CA ALA A 51 -34.49 2.81 -11.33
C ALA A 51 -34.57 2.77 -12.86
N ILE A 52 -34.27 1.62 -13.48
CA ILE A 52 -34.33 1.45 -14.93
C ILE A 52 -35.77 1.56 -15.44
N ARG A 53 -36.74 0.93 -14.75
CA ARG A 53 -38.16 1.01 -15.12
C ARG A 53 -38.66 2.44 -15.17
N THR A 54 -38.37 3.21 -14.12
CA THR A 54 -38.78 4.61 -14.02
C THR A 54 -38.09 5.46 -15.08
N LEU A 55 -36.78 5.26 -15.28
CA LEU A 55 -36.01 5.94 -16.32
C LEU A 55 -36.60 5.74 -17.72
N LEU A 56 -36.98 4.50 -18.08
CA LEU A 56 -37.56 4.17 -19.37
C LEU A 56 -38.99 4.71 -19.54
N GLN A 57 -39.79 4.68 -18.46
CA GLN A 57 -41.15 5.21 -18.45
C GLN A 57 -41.17 6.73 -18.61
N ASP A 58 -40.36 7.45 -17.83
CA ASP A 58 -40.29 8.91 -17.85
C ASP A 58 -39.73 9.45 -19.17
N SER A 59 -38.83 8.70 -19.82
CA SER A 59 -38.26 9.04 -21.12
C SER A 59 -39.08 8.56 -22.32
N ASN A 60 -40.11 7.73 -22.10
CA ASN A 60 -40.92 7.10 -23.15
C ASN A 60 -40.09 6.32 -24.20
N ILE A 61 -39.05 5.60 -23.73
CA ILE A 61 -38.14 4.81 -24.57
C ILE A 61 -38.44 3.31 -24.45
N SER A 62 -38.45 2.63 -25.59
CA SER A 62 -38.61 1.17 -25.65
C SER A 62 -37.34 0.45 -25.15
N PRO A 63 -37.46 -0.60 -24.31
CA PRO A 63 -36.33 -1.47 -23.95
C PRO A 63 -35.55 -2.03 -25.15
N ALA A 64 -36.22 -2.23 -26.29
CA ALA A 64 -35.60 -2.73 -27.53
C ALA A 64 -34.60 -1.75 -28.17
N ASN A 65 -34.62 -0.47 -27.77
CA ASN A 65 -33.69 0.55 -28.26
C ASN A 65 -32.40 0.61 -27.42
N ILE A 66 -32.28 -0.17 -26.36
CA ILE A 66 -31.11 -0.18 -25.49
C ILE A 66 -30.05 -1.11 -26.06
N ALA A 67 -28.87 -0.57 -26.34
CA ALA A 67 -27.73 -1.30 -26.91
C ALA A 67 -26.84 -1.95 -25.85
N SER A 68 -26.77 -1.40 -24.64
CA SER A 68 -26.04 -1.99 -23.51
C SER A 68 -26.52 -1.45 -22.17
N LEU A 69 -26.36 -2.27 -21.13
CA LEU A 69 -26.50 -1.88 -19.73
C LEU A 69 -25.13 -1.97 -19.03
N MET A 70 -24.72 -0.88 -18.39
CA MET A 70 -23.46 -0.79 -17.66
C MET A 70 -23.74 -0.51 -16.18
N ILE A 71 -23.17 -1.31 -15.27
CA ILE A 71 -23.43 -1.19 -13.83
C ILE A 71 -22.12 -1.01 -13.05
N GLY A 72 -22.04 0.07 -12.28
CA GLY A 72 -21.11 0.22 -11.15
C GLY A 72 -21.78 -0.18 -9.84
N THR A 73 -21.04 -0.83 -8.94
CA THR A 73 -21.58 -1.17 -7.62
C THR A 73 -20.49 -1.26 -6.55
N THR A 74 -20.79 -0.73 -5.36
CA THR A 74 -19.95 -0.91 -4.17
C THR A 74 -20.41 -2.08 -3.29
N HIS A 75 -21.38 -2.87 -3.74
CA HIS A 75 -22.00 -3.90 -2.91
C HIS A 75 -21.04 -5.05 -2.55
N LEU A 76 -20.09 -5.38 -3.42
CA LEU A 76 -19.15 -6.48 -3.18
C LEU A 76 -18.09 -6.14 -2.13
N ILE A 77 -17.52 -4.93 -2.18
CA ILE A 77 -16.49 -4.52 -1.22
C ILE A 77 -17.03 -4.49 0.21
N ASN A 78 -18.31 -4.14 0.39
CA ASN A 78 -18.95 -4.11 1.71
C ASN A 78 -18.98 -5.47 2.39
N ALA A 79 -19.03 -6.59 1.66
CA ALA A 79 -18.97 -7.91 2.27
C ALA A 79 -17.64 -8.15 3.02
N VAL A 80 -16.53 -7.66 2.45
CA VAL A 80 -15.19 -7.75 3.06
C VAL A 80 -15.05 -6.76 4.22
N VAL A 81 -15.52 -5.52 4.05
CA VAL A 81 -15.45 -4.46 5.06
C VAL A 81 -16.31 -4.80 6.29
N GLU A 82 -17.52 -5.33 6.07
CA GLU A 82 -18.49 -5.63 7.13
C GLU A 82 -18.32 -7.03 7.75
N ARG A 83 -17.33 -7.81 7.30
CA ARG A 83 -17.07 -9.18 7.80
C ARG A 83 -18.28 -10.11 7.64
N ASP A 84 -18.94 -10.07 6.49
CA ASP A 84 -20.20 -10.79 6.26
C ASP A 84 -19.97 -12.27 5.91
N VAL A 85 -20.16 -13.15 6.90
CA VAL A 85 -19.96 -14.61 6.77
C VAL A 85 -20.94 -15.26 5.79
N ALA A 86 -22.11 -14.67 5.54
CA ALA A 86 -23.03 -15.21 4.55
C ALA A 86 -22.55 -14.95 3.11
N ARG A 87 -21.67 -13.97 2.92
CA ARG A 87 -21.20 -13.50 1.60
C ARG A 87 -19.77 -13.90 1.29
N LEU A 88 -18.99 -14.31 2.29
CA LEU A 88 -17.61 -14.74 2.14
C LEU A 88 -17.48 -16.26 2.31
N ASP A 89 -16.70 -16.88 1.43
CA ASP A 89 -16.35 -18.30 1.48
C ASP A 89 -14.95 -18.52 2.07
N PRO A 90 -14.74 -19.60 2.85
CA PRO A 90 -13.40 -20.02 3.24
C PRO A 90 -12.59 -20.48 2.02
N VAL A 91 -11.31 -20.12 2.01
CA VAL A 91 -10.40 -20.31 0.87
C VAL A 91 -9.27 -21.27 1.24
N ALA A 92 -8.98 -22.22 0.35
CA ALA A 92 -7.73 -22.98 0.38
C ALA A 92 -6.64 -22.23 -0.40
N VAL A 93 -5.45 -22.06 0.18
CA VAL A 93 -4.32 -21.37 -0.45
C VAL A 93 -3.20 -22.35 -0.72
N ILE A 94 -2.85 -22.53 -2.00
CA ILE A 94 -1.76 -23.38 -2.46
C ILE A 94 -0.63 -22.49 -2.98
N ARG A 95 0.49 -22.48 -2.26
CA ARG A 95 1.67 -21.70 -2.66
C ARG A 95 2.67 -22.56 -3.41
N LEU A 96 3.22 -22.03 -4.50
CA LEU A 96 4.28 -22.67 -5.28
C LEU A 96 5.62 -22.08 -4.85
N ALA A 97 6.34 -22.78 -3.98
CA ALA A 97 7.61 -22.34 -3.44
C ALA A 97 8.51 -23.50 -3.00
N ALA A 98 9.67 -23.61 -3.63
CA ALA A 98 10.76 -24.50 -3.24
C ALA A 98 11.74 -23.82 -2.27
N ALA A 99 12.79 -24.55 -1.87
CA ALA A 99 13.93 -24.05 -1.08
C ALA A 99 13.59 -23.37 0.27
N ASN A 100 12.51 -23.78 0.94
CA ASN A 100 12.00 -23.20 2.20
C ASN A 100 11.57 -21.72 2.12
N TYR A 101 11.44 -21.15 0.93
CA TYR A 101 10.76 -19.86 0.81
C TYR A 101 9.32 -19.99 1.33
N LEU A 102 8.82 -18.91 1.95
CA LEU A 102 7.47 -18.81 2.52
C LEU A 102 7.11 -19.76 3.68
N LYS A 103 8.00 -20.69 4.04
CA LYS A 103 7.75 -21.76 5.04
C LYS A 103 7.27 -21.24 6.39
N TYR A 104 7.79 -20.08 6.83
CA TYR A 104 7.49 -19.50 8.15
C TYR A 104 6.64 -18.23 8.06
N THR A 105 6.05 -17.98 6.90
CA THR A 105 5.17 -16.84 6.66
C THR A 105 3.83 -17.35 6.13
N PRO A 106 3.03 -18.11 6.89
CA PRO A 106 1.83 -18.81 6.39
C PRO A 106 0.84 -17.90 5.65
N PRO A 107 -0.09 -18.46 4.84
CA PRO A 107 -1.20 -17.67 4.30
C PRO A 107 -1.97 -16.93 5.41
N PHE A 108 -2.58 -15.80 5.04
CA PHE A 108 -3.32 -14.93 5.96
C PHE A 108 -2.49 -14.36 7.12
N ILE A 109 -1.15 -14.29 6.97
CA ILE A 109 -0.27 -13.82 8.06
C ILE A 109 -0.50 -12.36 8.43
N ASP A 110 -0.92 -11.53 7.48
CA ASP A 110 -1.16 -10.10 7.62
C ASP A 110 -2.64 -9.71 7.59
N PHE A 111 -3.56 -10.69 7.58
CA PHE A 111 -4.99 -10.43 7.64
C PHE A 111 -5.43 -10.02 9.05
N PRO A 112 -6.44 -9.14 9.15
CA PRO A 112 -7.16 -8.90 10.40
C PRO A 112 -7.68 -10.21 11.01
N PRO A 113 -7.52 -10.45 12.33
CA PRO A 113 -7.90 -11.72 12.95
C PRO A 113 -9.38 -12.09 12.77
N ASP A 114 -10.26 -11.10 12.77
CA ASP A 114 -11.70 -11.24 12.58
C ASP A 114 -12.06 -11.71 11.17
N LEU A 115 -11.48 -11.10 10.14
CA LEU A 115 -11.64 -11.53 8.75
C LEU A 115 -11.02 -12.91 8.53
N LYS A 116 -9.81 -13.14 9.05
CA LYS A 116 -9.10 -14.42 8.93
C LYS A 116 -9.96 -15.59 9.42
N LYS A 117 -10.64 -15.45 10.58
CA LYS A 117 -11.54 -16.49 11.12
C LYS A 117 -12.65 -16.90 10.15
N ILE A 118 -13.06 -16.01 9.24
CA ILE A 118 -14.14 -16.23 8.28
C ILE A 118 -13.62 -16.95 7.03
N ILE A 119 -12.46 -16.53 6.52
CA ILE A 119 -12.00 -16.93 5.18
C ILE A 119 -10.81 -17.90 5.16
N ASP A 120 -10.15 -18.16 6.29
CA ASP A 120 -9.03 -19.10 6.37
C ASP A 120 -9.53 -20.56 6.42
N GLY A 121 -9.55 -21.23 5.27
CA GLY A 121 -9.97 -22.63 5.16
C GLY A 121 -8.81 -23.63 5.24
N HIS A 122 -7.74 -23.36 4.50
CA HIS A 122 -6.54 -24.21 4.45
C HIS A 122 -5.38 -23.44 3.81
N GLY A 123 -4.16 -23.67 4.29
CA GLY A 123 -2.94 -23.19 3.63
C GLY A 123 -1.94 -24.33 3.44
N ALA A 124 -1.30 -24.38 2.28
CA ALA A 124 -0.25 -25.34 1.96
C ALA A 124 0.82 -24.72 1.06
N ILE A 125 2.01 -25.32 1.11
CA ILE A 125 3.13 -25.01 0.22
C ILE A 125 3.47 -26.30 -0.54
N VAL A 126 3.54 -26.20 -1.85
CA VAL A 126 4.04 -27.26 -2.74
C VAL A 126 5.29 -26.76 -3.47
N SER A 127 6.10 -27.69 -3.95
CA SER A 127 7.29 -27.39 -4.74
C SER A 127 6.93 -26.56 -5.97
N GLY A 128 7.76 -25.57 -6.32
CA GLY A 128 7.48 -24.63 -7.40
C GLY A 128 8.21 -23.29 -7.21
N GLY A 129 7.80 -22.30 -7.99
CA GLY A 129 8.34 -20.93 -8.00
C GLY A 129 9.39 -20.73 -9.10
N VAL A 130 9.43 -19.50 -9.62
CA VAL A 130 10.45 -19.05 -10.58
C VAL A 130 11.24 -17.87 -10.00
N GLN A 131 12.45 -17.64 -10.50
CA GLN A 131 13.26 -16.47 -10.19
C GLN A 131 12.83 -15.29 -11.08
N ILE A 132 13.29 -14.08 -10.73
CA ILE A 132 13.02 -12.84 -11.48
C ILE A 132 13.51 -12.88 -12.95
N ASP A 133 14.50 -13.71 -13.26
CA ASP A 133 15.02 -13.91 -14.62
C ASP A 133 14.26 -15.00 -15.40
N GLY A 134 13.20 -15.57 -14.80
CA GLY A 134 12.36 -16.62 -15.38
C GLY A 134 12.95 -18.03 -15.25
N THR A 135 14.09 -18.22 -14.57
CA THR A 135 14.59 -19.57 -14.25
C THR A 135 13.77 -20.22 -13.13
N GLU A 136 13.75 -21.55 -13.07
CA GLU A 136 12.94 -22.27 -12.08
C GLU A 136 13.67 -22.36 -10.73
N ILE A 137 12.99 -22.09 -9.61
CA ILE A 137 13.49 -22.35 -8.25
C ILE A 137 13.41 -23.85 -7.96
N GLY A 138 12.27 -24.46 -8.30
CA GLY A 138 12.08 -25.90 -8.32
C GLY A 138 10.82 -26.30 -9.10
N PRO A 139 10.74 -27.54 -9.60
CA PRO A 139 9.59 -28.01 -10.35
C PRO A 139 8.38 -28.27 -9.45
N VAL A 140 7.19 -28.09 -10.02
CA VAL A 140 5.95 -28.55 -9.40
C VAL A 140 5.94 -30.07 -9.32
N LYS A 141 5.58 -30.60 -8.14
CA LYS A 141 5.39 -32.04 -7.93
C LYS A 141 3.91 -32.37 -7.83
N ASP A 142 3.39 -33.06 -8.83
CA ASP A 142 1.98 -33.42 -8.94
C ASP A 142 1.46 -34.18 -7.71
N ASP A 143 2.28 -35.06 -7.12
CA ASP A 143 1.89 -35.81 -5.92
C ASP A 143 1.61 -34.89 -4.71
N GLU A 144 2.40 -33.82 -4.54
CA GLU A 144 2.19 -32.83 -3.48
C GLU A 144 0.87 -32.06 -3.71
N VAL A 145 0.57 -31.72 -4.96
CA VAL A 145 -0.69 -31.05 -5.36
C VAL A 145 -1.90 -31.97 -5.11
N LEU A 146 -1.81 -33.24 -5.50
CA LEU A 146 -2.88 -34.23 -5.30
C LEU A 146 -3.13 -34.53 -3.82
N GLU A 147 -2.11 -34.48 -2.98
CA GLU A 147 -2.27 -34.56 -1.52
C GLU A 147 -3.08 -33.38 -0.99
N GLN A 148 -2.76 -32.15 -1.40
CA GLN A 148 -3.54 -30.98 -0.99
C GLN A 148 -4.97 -31.02 -1.54
N ALA A 149 -5.17 -31.52 -2.77
CA ALA A 149 -6.50 -31.70 -3.36
C ALA A 149 -7.38 -32.65 -2.53
N LYS A 150 -6.82 -33.71 -1.94
CA LYS A 150 -7.55 -34.60 -1.01
C LYS A 150 -8.02 -33.84 0.22
N ILE A 151 -7.12 -33.08 0.85
CA ILE A 151 -7.43 -32.29 2.06
C ILE A 151 -8.50 -31.23 1.77
N ILE A 152 -8.39 -30.53 0.63
CA ILE A 152 -9.38 -29.53 0.19
C ILE A 152 -10.77 -30.18 0.06
N LYS A 153 -10.85 -31.36 -0.57
CA LYS A 153 -12.09 -32.10 -0.75
C LYS A 153 -12.67 -32.61 0.57
N GLU A 154 -11.83 -33.14 1.47
CA GLU A 154 -12.23 -33.59 2.80
C GLU A 154 -12.77 -32.46 3.68
N LYS A 155 -12.21 -31.26 3.54
CA LYS A 155 -12.69 -30.04 4.21
C LYS A 155 -13.93 -29.41 3.55
N GLY A 156 -14.34 -29.88 2.37
CA GLY A 156 -15.47 -29.33 1.62
C GLY A 156 -15.26 -27.89 1.15
N LEU A 157 -14.02 -27.48 0.88
CA LEU A 157 -13.70 -26.13 0.44
C LEU A 157 -14.00 -25.97 -1.07
N CYS A 158 -14.78 -24.94 -1.42
CA CYS A 158 -15.21 -24.66 -2.79
C CYS A 158 -14.41 -23.54 -3.48
N SER A 159 -13.47 -22.92 -2.79
CA SER A 159 -12.63 -21.83 -3.29
C SER A 159 -11.16 -22.13 -3.04
N VAL A 160 -10.34 -22.06 -4.08
CA VAL A 160 -8.90 -22.30 -4.03
C VAL A 160 -8.15 -21.14 -4.69
N ALA A 161 -7.12 -20.62 -4.02
CA ALA A 161 -6.16 -19.66 -4.55
C ALA A 161 -4.82 -20.37 -4.78
N VAL A 162 -4.26 -20.25 -6.00
CA VAL A 162 -2.94 -20.77 -6.37
C VAL A 162 -1.99 -19.59 -6.55
N VAL A 163 -0.90 -19.56 -5.79
CA VAL A 163 0.02 -18.40 -5.73
C VAL A 163 1.47 -18.86 -5.86
N GLY A 164 2.14 -18.52 -6.97
CA GLY A 164 3.55 -18.83 -7.20
C GLY A 164 4.48 -17.63 -7.02
N ILE A 165 5.72 -17.88 -6.59
CA ILE A 165 6.79 -16.87 -6.58
C ILE A 165 7.10 -16.48 -8.04
N TYR A 166 7.04 -15.17 -8.33
CA TYR A 166 7.19 -14.55 -9.65
C TYR A 166 6.24 -15.10 -10.74
N SER A 167 5.11 -15.70 -10.36
CA SER A 167 4.15 -16.26 -11.32
C SER A 167 3.61 -15.28 -12.39
N PRO A 168 3.46 -13.95 -12.15
CA PRO A 168 3.08 -13.03 -13.22
C PRO A 168 4.09 -12.93 -14.36
N MET A 169 5.34 -13.33 -14.13
CA MET A 169 6.42 -13.34 -15.12
C MET A 169 6.69 -14.74 -15.70
N ASP A 170 5.99 -15.77 -15.22
CA ASP A 170 6.17 -17.15 -15.66
C ASP A 170 5.44 -17.45 -16.97
N GLU A 171 6.06 -17.05 -18.09
CA GLU A 171 5.59 -17.38 -19.44
C GLU A 171 6.07 -18.76 -19.92
N LYS A 172 7.12 -19.30 -19.31
CA LYS A 172 7.81 -20.51 -19.80
C LYS A 172 7.23 -21.79 -19.20
N TYR A 173 7.09 -21.86 -17.89
CA TYR A 173 6.67 -23.08 -17.18
C TYR A 173 5.18 -23.07 -16.88
N ARG A 174 4.60 -21.88 -16.69
CA ARG A 174 3.17 -21.66 -16.41
C ARG A 174 2.70 -22.52 -15.22
N GLN A 175 3.48 -22.53 -14.13
CA GLN A 175 3.28 -23.45 -13.02
C GLN A 175 1.90 -23.31 -12.34
N GLU A 176 1.36 -22.09 -12.21
CA GLU A 176 0.01 -21.89 -11.66
C GLU A 176 -1.08 -22.52 -12.53
N ASP A 177 -0.95 -22.44 -13.86
CA ASP A 177 -1.91 -23.05 -14.79
C ASP A 177 -1.90 -24.58 -14.66
N HIS A 178 -0.71 -25.18 -14.60
CA HIS A 178 -0.54 -26.62 -14.41
C HIS A 178 -1.21 -27.11 -13.12
N VAL A 179 -1.00 -26.38 -12.01
CA VAL A 179 -1.62 -26.72 -10.71
C VAL A 179 -3.14 -26.53 -10.75
N ARG A 180 -3.65 -25.47 -11.39
CA ARG A 180 -5.09 -25.28 -11.60
C ARG A 180 -5.70 -26.46 -12.33
N ASP A 181 -5.09 -26.90 -13.42
CA ASP A 181 -5.65 -27.95 -14.28
C ASP A 181 -5.69 -29.31 -13.54
N LEU A 182 -4.65 -29.62 -12.74
CA LEU A 182 -4.62 -30.79 -11.86
C LEU A 182 -5.71 -30.73 -10.78
N LEU A 183 -5.81 -29.60 -10.08
CA LEU A 183 -6.81 -29.39 -9.03
C LEU A 183 -8.23 -29.49 -9.61
N SER A 184 -8.48 -28.88 -10.78
CA SER A 184 -9.78 -28.92 -11.46
C SER A 184 -10.18 -30.34 -11.83
N THR A 185 -9.23 -31.14 -12.35
CA THR A 185 -9.45 -32.55 -12.68
C THR A 185 -9.84 -33.38 -11.45
N TYR A 186 -9.26 -33.09 -10.28
CA TYR A 186 -9.49 -33.88 -9.07
C TYR A 186 -10.71 -33.43 -8.25
N LEU A 187 -10.90 -32.11 -8.12
CA LEU A 187 -11.92 -31.50 -7.28
C LEU A 187 -13.26 -31.35 -8.01
N GLY A 188 -13.24 -31.28 -9.35
CA GLY A 188 -14.41 -31.06 -10.19
C GLY A 188 -14.69 -29.57 -10.45
N ASN A 189 -15.62 -29.31 -11.36
CA ASN A 189 -15.92 -27.96 -11.87
C ASN A 189 -16.67 -27.06 -10.89
N ASP A 190 -17.22 -27.63 -9.81
CA ASP A 190 -17.93 -26.86 -8.78
C ASP A 190 -16.97 -26.07 -7.87
N VAL A 191 -15.70 -26.48 -7.81
CA VAL A 191 -14.66 -25.78 -7.05
C VAL A 191 -14.01 -24.70 -7.91
N SER A 192 -14.03 -23.46 -7.42
CA SER A 192 -13.42 -22.34 -8.11
C SER A 192 -11.94 -22.25 -7.76
N ILE A 193 -11.07 -22.34 -8.78
CA ILE A 193 -9.62 -22.24 -8.62
C ILE A 193 -9.14 -20.97 -9.31
N VAL A 194 -8.47 -20.10 -8.55
CA VAL A 194 -8.02 -18.77 -8.97
C VAL A 194 -6.49 -18.74 -8.99
N CYS A 195 -5.90 -18.39 -10.13
CA CYS A 195 -4.46 -18.21 -10.27
C CYS A 195 -4.08 -16.76 -9.99
N SER A 196 -3.09 -16.54 -9.12
CA SER A 196 -2.71 -15.21 -8.66
C SER A 196 -2.20 -14.29 -9.79
N ARG A 197 -1.60 -14.87 -10.83
CA ARG A 197 -1.13 -14.13 -12.02
C ARG A 197 -2.25 -13.42 -12.79
N GLU A 198 -3.49 -13.88 -12.67
CA GLU A 198 -4.67 -13.31 -13.32
C GLU A 198 -5.26 -12.15 -12.50
N ILE A 199 -4.84 -12.01 -11.23
CA ILE A 199 -5.41 -11.08 -10.27
C ILE A 199 -4.55 -9.83 -10.10
N ALA A 200 -3.25 -9.99 -9.85
CA ALA A 200 -2.34 -8.87 -9.61
C ALA A 200 -0.87 -9.17 -9.96
N GLY A 201 -0.04 -8.12 -10.00
CA GLY A 201 1.36 -8.20 -10.38
C GLY A 201 2.33 -8.57 -9.24
N VAL A 202 3.60 -8.21 -9.39
CA VAL A 202 4.67 -8.49 -8.40
C VAL A 202 4.36 -7.87 -7.03
N GLY A 203 4.75 -8.58 -5.97
CA GLY A 203 4.43 -8.33 -4.56
C GLY A 203 3.67 -9.51 -3.97
N PHE A 204 4.38 -10.52 -3.47
CA PHE A 204 3.83 -11.84 -3.16
C PHE A 204 2.66 -11.78 -2.17
N LEU A 205 2.83 -11.13 -1.00
CA LEU A 205 1.76 -11.03 -0.01
C LEU A 205 0.58 -10.23 -0.53
N ALA A 206 0.83 -9.06 -1.12
CA ALA A 206 -0.26 -8.22 -1.62
C ALA A 206 -1.05 -8.90 -2.75
N ARG A 207 -0.37 -9.68 -3.62
CA ARG A 207 -0.99 -10.48 -4.68
C ARG A 207 -1.75 -11.67 -4.13
N GLU A 208 -1.16 -12.40 -3.18
CA GLU A 208 -1.83 -13.49 -2.47
C GLU A 208 -3.13 -12.98 -1.83
N ASN A 209 -3.05 -11.88 -1.09
CA ASN A 209 -4.17 -11.28 -0.40
C ASN A 209 -5.30 -10.88 -1.36
N ALA A 210 -4.96 -10.27 -2.49
CA ALA A 210 -5.92 -9.94 -3.54
C ALA A 210 -6.58 -11.21 -4.12
N THR A 211 -5.79 -12.26 -4.33
CA THR A 211 -6.26 -13.56 -4.87
C THR A 211 -7.20 -14.27 -3.90
N ILE A 212 -6.86 -14.24 -2.60
CA ILE A 212 -7.71 -14.76 -1.52
C ILE A 212 -9.03 -14.00 -1.46
N LEU A 213 -9.00 -12.66 -1.44
CA LEU A 213 -10.22 -11.85 -1.43
C LEU A 213 -11.09 -12.14 -2.66
N ASN A 214 -10.48 -12.27 -3.85
CA ASN A 214 -11.18 -12.67 -5.07
C ASN A 214 -11.87 -14.01 -4.90
N ALA A 215 -11.13 -15.04 -4.49
CA ALA A 215 -11.66 -16.40 -4.31
C ALA A 215 -12.77 -16.46 -3.26
N SER A 216 -12.66 -15.66 -2.18
CA SER A 216 -13.66 -15.64 -1.09
C SER A 216 -15.02 -15.06 -1.49
N ILE A 217 -15.08 -14.20 -2.52
CA ILE A 217 -16.31 -13.46 -2.88
C ILE A 217 -16.98 -13.99 -4.15
N LEU A 218 -16.39 -14.96 -4.86
CA LEU A 218 -16.87 -15.46 -6.15
C LEU A 218 -18.35 -15.90 -6.13
N ARG A 219 -18.76 -16.66 -5.11
CA ARG A 219 -20.15 -17.13 -4.98
C ARG A 219 -21.14 -15.96 -4.90
N PHE A 220 -20.85 -14.99 -4.02
CA PHE A 220 -21.68 -13.81 -3.84
C PHE A 220 -21.70 -12.92 -5.07
N ALA A 221 -20.56 -12.75 -5.74
CA ALA A 221 -20.47 -12.01 -7.00
C ALA A 221 -21.31 -12.64 -8.12
N ARG A 222 -21.17 -13.95 -8.34
CA ARG A 222 -21.97 -14.70 -9.33
C ARG A 222 -23.46 -14.56 -9.04
N ARG A 223 -23.89 -14.71 -7.79
CA ARG A 223 -25.28 -14.54 -7.38
C ARG A 223 -25.80 -13.13 -7.67
N THR A 224 -25.01 -12.11 -7.34
CA THR A 224 -25.34 -10.69 -7.53
C THR A 224 -25.48 -10.35 -9.01
N ILE A 225 -24.49 -10.72 -9.84
CA ILE A 225 -24.52 -10.42 -11.29
C ILE A 225 -25.65 -11.21 -11.98
N ASN A 226 -25.95 -12.44 -11.54
CA ASN A 226 -27.13 -13.17 -12.01
C ASN A 226 -28.44 -12.49 -11.58
N GLY A 227 -28.48 -11.81 -10.43
CA GLY A 227 -29.57 -10.91 -10.05
C GLY A 227 -29.78 -9.80 -11.07
N PHE A 228 -28.71 -9.13 -11.49
CA PHE A 228 -28.78 -8.09 -12.52
C PHE A 228 -29.30 -8.63 -13.85
N LYS A 229 -28.81 -9.80 -14.29
CA LYS A 229 -29.34 -10.47 -15.50
C LYS A 229 -30.84 -10.78 -15.39
N ARG A 230 -31.35 -11.17 -14.22
CA ARG A 230 -32.79 -11.38 -13.98
C ARG A 230 -33.59 -10.08 -14.04
N ALA A 231 -33.08 -9.00 -13.46
CA ALA A 231 -33.70 -7.68 -13.55
C ALA A 231 -33.76 -7.16 -14.99
N MET A 232 -32.71 -7.37 -15.79
CA MET A 232 -32.74 -7.06 -17.22
C MET A 232 -33.85 -7.82 -17.95
N LYS A 233 -34.01 -9.12 -17.65
CA LYS A 233 -35.07 -9.95 -18.23
C LYS A 233 -36.47 -9.49 -17.83
N SER A 234 -36.70 -9.11 -16.57
CA SER A 234 -38.00 -8.60 -16.09
C SER A 234 -38.38 -7.26 -16.73
N LEU A 235 -37.39 -6.50 -17.21
CA LEU A 235 -37.55 -5.23 -17.92
C LEU A 235 -37.61 -5.37 -19.45
N GLY A 236 -37.42 -6.59 -19.99
CA GLY A 236 -37.42 -6.84 -21.42
C GLY A 236 -36.17 -6.33 -22.15
N LEU A 237 -35.05 -6.15 -21.44
CA LEU A 237 -33.76 -5.78 -22.03
C LEU A 237 -33.07 -7.02 -22.60
N THR A 238 -32.66 -6.94 -23.88
CA THR A 238 -31.97 -8.03 -24.60
C THR A 238 -30.50 -7.68 -24.92
N CYS A 239 -29.97 -6.62 -24.32
CA CYS A 239 -28.62 -6.14 -24.57
C CYS A 239 -27.57 -6.78 -23.64
N PRO A 240 -26.27 -6.65 -23.95
CA PRO A 240 -25.20 -7.09 -23.06
C PRO A 240 -25.15 -6.33 -21.73
N LEU A 241 -24.71 -7.04 -20.68
CA LEU A 241 -24.41 -6.48 -19.35
C LEU A 241 -22.89 -6.32 -19.18
N TYR A 242 -22.48 -5.09 -18.89
CA TYR A 242 -21.11 -4.78 -18.48
C TYR A 242 -21.07 -4.23 -17.05
N LEU A 243 -19.94 -4.43 -16.40
CA LEU A 243 -19.64 -3.90 -15.08
C LEU A 243 -18.44 -2.98 -15.17
N THR A 244 -18.47 -1.87 -14.44
CA THR A 244 -17.32 -0.97 -14.39
C THR A 244 -16.30 -1.43 -13.37
N SER A 245 -15.04 -1.55 -13.80
CA SER A 245 -13.92 -1.83 -12.91
C SER A 245 -13.42 -0.57 -12.19
N SER A 246 -12.66 -0.80 -11.13
CA SER A 246 -11.96 0.23 -10.35
C SER A 246 -10.96 1.00 -11.20
N SER A 247 -10.42 0.43 -12.28
CA SER A 247 -9.52 1.14 -13.20
C SER A 247 -10.26 2.05 -14.20
N GLY A 248 -11.59 1.96 -14.28
CA GLY A 248 -12.44 2.73 -15.20
C GLY A 248 -12.64 2.06 -16.55
N GLN A 249 -12.24 0.79 -16.64
CA GLN A 249 -12.49 -0.07 -17.80
C GLN A 249 -13.78 -0.88 -17.61
N LEU A 250 -14.39 -1.31 -18.71
CA LEU A 250 -15.52 -2.23 -18.70
C LEU A 250 -15.05 -3.69 -18.61
N LEU A 251 -15.79 -4.46 -17.81
CA LEU A 251 -15.73 -5.90 -17.74
C LEU A 251 -17.05 -6.48 -18.23
N SER A 252 -16.99 -7.52 -19.05
CA SER A 252 -18.16 -8.35 -19.32
C SER A 252 -18.69 -8.97 -18.02
N ALA A 253 -19.97 -9.34 -17.99
CA ALA A 253 -20.52 -10.09 -16.86
C ALA A 253 -19.73 -11.37 -16.54
N LYS A 254 -19.14 -12.03 -17.54
CA LYS A 254 -18.29 -13.23 -17.36
C LYS A 254 -16.98 -12.88 -16.64
N GLU A 255 -16.30 -11.83 -17.08
CA GLU A 255 -15.06 -11.36 -16.44
C GLU A 255 -15.31 -10.90 -15.00
N ALA A 256 -16.38 -10.12 -14.76
CA ALA A 256 -16.73 -9.65 -13.42
C ALA A 256 -17.11 -10.80 -12.45
N MET A 257 -17.61 -11.93 -12.97
CA MET A 257 -17.85 -13.15 -12.19
C MET A 257 -16.58 -13.95 -11.90
N ALA A 258 -15.52 -13.80 -12.71
CA ALA A 258 -14.23 -14.44 -12.49
C ALA A 258 -13.30 -13.59 -11.61
N TYR A 259 -13.39 -12.26 -11.75
CA TYR A 259 -12.51 -11.29 -11.10
C TYR A 259 -13.28 -10.20 -10.33
N PRO A 260 -14.18 -10.56 -9.40
CA PRO A 260 -15.02 -9.59 -8.70
C PRO A 260 -14.27 -8.49 -7.93
N ILE A 261 -13.01 -8.71 -7.52
CA ILE A 261 -12.25 -7.63 -6.84
C ILE A 261 -12.04 -6.42 -7.75
N GLN A 262 -12.00 -6.64 -9.06
CA GLN A 262 -11.78 -5.55 -10.01
C GLN A 262 -12.93 -4.54 -9.98
N ILE A 263 -14.13 -4.92 -9.51
CA ILE A 263 -15.29 -4.03 -9.42
C ILE A 263 -15.56 -3.50 -7.99
N PHE A 264 -14.64 -3.71 -7.04
CA PHE A 264 -14.81 -3.27 -5.65
C PHE A 264 -14.99 -1.76 -5.48
N SER A 265 -14.26 -0.94 -6.24
CA SER A 265 -14.22 0.51 -6.10
C SER A 265 -14.62 1.23 -7.40
N SER A 266 -15.70 0.78 -8.06
CA SER A 266 -16.19 1.40 -9.29
C SER A 266 -16.76 2.81 -9.06
N GLY A 267 -17.36 3.09 -7.90
CA GLY A 267 -18.07 4.34 -7.61
C GLY A 267 -17.20 5.60 -7.80
N PRO A 268 -16.07 5.75 -7.09
CA PRO A 268 -15.19 6.91 -7.27
C PRO A 268 -14.68 7.06 -8.71
N THR A 269 -14.35 5.94 -9.36
CA THR A 269 -13.91 5.94 -10.76
C THR A 269 -15.01 6.41 -11.71
N ASN A 270 -16.24 5.94 -11.51
CA ASN A 270 -17.42 6.37 -12.23
C ASN A 270 -17.63 7.87 -12.06
N SER A 271 -17.56 8.40 -10.84
CA SER A 271 -17.68 9.84 -10.59
C SER A 271 -16.60 10.64 -11.32
N ILE A 272 -15.34 10.18 -11.29
CA ILE A 272 -14.22 10.83 -11.99
C ILE A 272 -14.44 10.88 -13.51
N ARG A 273 -14.81 9.74 -14.10
CA ARG A 273 -15.03 9.58 -15.55
C ARG A 273 -16.27 10.35 -16.01
N GLY A 274 -17.36 10.28 -15.25
CA GLY A 274 -18.60 10.97 -15.54
C GLY A 274 -18.47 12.48 -15.43
N ALA A 275 -17.77 12.98 -14.39
CA ALA A 275 -17.45 14.41 -14.28
C ALA A 275 -16.67 14.91 -15.51
N SER A 276 -15.68 14.14 -15.96
CA SER A 276 -14.92 14.44 -17.18
C SER A 276 -15.81 14.48 -18.43
N PHE A 277 -16.76 13.56 -18.54
CA PHE A 277 -17.65 13.47 -19.71
C PHE A 277 -18.69 14.60 -19.74
N LEU A 278 -19.21 14.98 -18.57
CA LEU A 278 -20.23 16.04 -18.41
C LEU A 278 -19.64 17.46 -18.47
N SER A 279 -18.33 17.58 -18.31
CA SER A 279 -17.61 18.85 -18.40
C SER A 279 -17.92 19.59 -19.72
N THR A 280 -17.96 20.92 -19.62
CA THR A 280 -18.07 21.84 -20.76
C THR A 280 -16.86 21.77 -21.70
N LYS A 281 -15.73 21.24 -21.22
CA LYS A 281 -14.50 20.99 -21.97
C LYS A 281 -14.36 19.51 -22.27
N HIS A 282 -14.01 19.17 -23.51
CA HIS A 282 -13.87 17.79 -23.98
C HIS A 282 -12.44 17.22 -23.91
N HIS A 283 -11.43 18.09 -23.73
CA HIS A 283 -10.04 17.67 -23.61
C HIS A 283 -9.32 18.54 -22.58
N PHE A 284 -8.52 17.90 -21.73
CA PHE A 284 -7.74 18.56 -20.70
C PHE A 284 -6.26 18.31 -20.97
N PRO A 285 -5.46 19.34 -21.27
CA PRO A 285 -4.01 19.19 -21.42
C PRO A 285 -3.32 18.90 -20.07
N GLU A 286 -3.98 19.24 -18.96
CA GLU A 286 -3.50 19.12 -17.59
C GLU A 286 -4.49 18.31 -16.75
N SER A 287 -4.00 17.71 -15.67
CA SER A 287 -4.84 16.96 -14.73
C SER A 287 -5.95 17.82 -14.13
N ARG A 288 -7.11 17.20 -13.89
CA ARG A 288 -8.25 17.79 -13.17
C ARG A 288 -8.48 17.03 -11.87
N TYR A 289 -9.14 17.65 -10.91
CA TYR A 289 -9.50 16.98 -9.66
C TYR A 289 -11.01 16.91 -9.55
N VAL A 290 -11.52 15.71 -9.34
CA VAL A 290 -12.95 15.50 -9.20
C VAL A 290 -13.25 15.41 -7.72
N VAL A 291 -14.17 16.26 -7.26
CA VAL A 291 -14.67 16.27 -5.89
C VAL A 291 -16.12 15.79 -5.95
N ASP A 292 -16.37 14.57 -5.48
CA ASP A 292 -17.71 13.99 -5.39
C ASP A 292 -18.22 14.11 -3.96
N ILE A 293 -19.15 15.02 -3.72
CA ILE A 293 -19.73 15.23 -2.39
C ILE A 293 -21.07 14.49 -2.30
N GLY A 294 -21.11 13.43 -1.49
CA GLY A 294 -22.30 12.63 -1.22
C GLY A 294 -23.08 13.05 0.03
N GLY A 295 -23.95 12.15 0.49
CA GLY A 295 -24.70 12.32 1.74
C GLY A 295 -23.87 12.01 2.99
N THR A 296 -22.86 11.16 2.88
CA THR A 296 -22.03 10.70 4.00
C THR A 296 -20.58 11.15 3.90
N THR A 297 -20.05 11.15 2.69
CA THR A 297 -18.63 11.27 2.40
C THR A 297 -18.38 12.20 1.23
N THR A 298 -17.16 12.72 1.17
CA THR A 298 -16.60 13.42 0.00
C THR A 298 -15.43 12.60 -0.51
N ASP A 299 -15.42 12.28 -1.79
CA ASP A 299 -14.35 11.54 -2.45
C ASP A 299 -13.62 12.45 -3.44
N ILE A 300 -12.29 12.54 -3.32
CA ILE A 300 -11.46 13.39 -4.18
C ILE A 300 -10.49 12.54 -4.97
N GLY A 301 -10.59 12.61 -6.30
CA GLY A 301 -9.75 11.86 -7.24
C GLY A 301 -9.03 12.76 -8.23
N CYS A 302 -7.88 12.31 -8.74
CA CYS A 302 -7.16 12.98 -9.82
C CYS A 302 -7.52 12.35 -11.18
N LEU A 303 -8.03 13.14 -12.12
CA LEU A 303 -8.23 12.80 -13.52
C LEU A 303 -6.97 13.19 -14.31
N LEU A 304 -6.33 12.21 -14.94
CA LEU A 304 -5.16 12.43 -15.79
C LEU A 304 -5.55 12.96 -17.18
N PRO A 305 -4.64 13.61 -17.92
CA PRO A 305 -4.87 14.03 -19.31
C PRO A 305 -5.31 12.90 -20.26
N SER A 306 -4.99 11.64 -19.92
CA SER A 306 -5.46 10.45 -20.64
C SER A 306 -6.98 10.23 -20.56
N GLY A 307 -7.67 10.94 -19.66
CA GLY A 307 -9.09 10.77 -19.35
C GLY A 307 -9.35 9.66 -18.34
N PHE A 308 -8.33 9.07 -17.73
CA PHE A 308 -8.44 8.01 -16.73
C PHE A 308 -8.04 8.52 -15.33
N PRO A 309 -8.57 7.92 -14.26
CA PRO A 309 -8.15 8.27 -12.91
C PRO A 309 -6.68 7.91 -12.69
N ARG A 310 -5.98 8.74 -11.91
CA ARG A 310 -4.70 8.35 -11.31
C ARG A 310 -4.95 7.18 -10.36
N LEU A 311 -4.23 6.09 -10.55
CA LEU A 311 -4.33 4.90 -9.70
C LEU A 311 -3.45 5.06 -8.46
N ALA A 312 -3.83 4.37 -7.37
CA ALA A 312 -3.00 4.27 -6.18
C ALA A 312 -1.66 3.57 -6.48
N GLY A 313 -0.66 3.81 -5.63
CA GLY A 313 0.70 3.26 -5.76
C GLY A 313 0.81 1.75 -5.53
N SER A 314 1.97 1.29 -5.07
CA SER A 314 2.34 -0.13 -4.99
C SER A 314 1.46 -1.01 -4.10
N SER A 315 0.72 -0.44 -3.13
CA SER A 315 -0.26 -1.17 -2.33
C SER A 315 -1.41 -0.28 -1.86
N THR A 316 -2.61 -0.86 -1.73
CA THR A 316 -3.79 -0.24 -1.09
C THR A 316 -4.36 -1.20 -0.05
N GLU A 317 -5.13 -0.68 0.90
CA GLU A 317 -5.74 -1.49 1.96
C GLU A 317 -7.26 -1.61 1.76
N ILE A 318 -7.80 -2.83 1.86
CA ILE A 318 -9.24 -3.10 1.77
C ILE A 318 -9.67 -3.90 3.00
N GLY A 319 -10.51 -3.31 3.84
CA GLY A 319 -10.97 -3.96 5.07
C GLY A 319 -9.82 -4.46 5.95
N GLY A 320 -8.71 -3.71 6.07
CA GLY A 320 -7.54 -4.12 6.84
C GLY A 320 -6.53 -5.00 6.11
N VAL A 321 -6.76 -5.32 4.82
CA VAL A 321 -5.91 -6.23 4.04
C VAL A 321 -5.13 -5.45 2.98
N LYS A 322 -3.80 -5.56 2.99
CA LYS A 322 -2.93 -4.96 1.96
C LYS A 322 -3.00 -5.75 0.65
N VAL A 323 -3.28 -5.06 -0.45
CA VAL A 323 -3.44 -5.61 -1.80
C VAL A 323 -2.71 -4.75 -2.85
N ASN A 324 -2.35 -5.30 -4.01
CA ASN A 324 -1.60 -4.61 -5.08
C ASN A 324 -2.33 -4.62 -6.45
N PHE A 325 -3.65 -4.53 -6.47
CA PHE A 325 -4.41 -4.38 -7.71
C PHE A 325 -4.82 -2.91 -7.98
N ALA A 326 -5.09 -2.61 -9.25
CA ALA A 326 -5.36 -1.25 -9.72
C ALA A 326 -6.69 -0.69 -9.17
N MET A 327 -6.59 0.37 -8.35
CA MET A 327 -7.73 1.14 -7.84
C MET A 327 -7.46 2.64 -7.97
N PRO A 328 -8.50 3.49 -8.08
CA PRO A 328 -8.30 4.92 -8.15
C PRO A 328 -7.67 5.41 -6.85
N GLN A 329 -6.70 6.32 -6.94
CA GLN A 329 -6.23 7.03 -5.76
C GLN A 329 -7.32 8.03 -5.37
N VAL A 330 -7.92 7.82 -4.20
CA VAL A 330 -9.01 8.65 -3.69
C VAL A 330 -8.70 9.08 -2.27
N ALA A 331 -8.84 10.38 -2.01
CA ALA A 331 -8.88 10.91 -0.66
C ALA A 331 -10.35 11.04 -0.23
N SER A 332 -10.77 10.18 0.71
CA SER A 332 -12.13 10.20 1.26
C SER A 332 -12.19 10.97 2.57
N ILE A 333 -13.24 11.78 2.72
CA ILE A 333 -13.51 12.61 3.90
C ILE A 333 -14.88 12.22 4.45
N GLY A 334 -15.02 12.12 5.77
CA GLY A 334 -16.31 12.01 6.48
C GLY A 334 -17.14 13.30 6.44
N LEU A 335 -17.28 13.89 5.26
CA LEU A 335 -17.96 15.15 4.98
C LEU A 335 -18.97 14.92 3.86
N GLY A 336 -20.25 14.89 4.17
CA GLY A 336 -21.35 14.90 3.22
C GLY A 336 -22.54 15.67 3.80
N GLY A 337 -23.67 15.72 3.09
CA GLY A 337 -24.85 16.47 3.54
C GLY A 337 -25.41 16.06 4.91
N GLY A 338 -25.27 14.79 5.27
CA GLY A 338 -25.72 14.23 6.55
C GLY A 338 -24.68 14.17 7.66
N SER A 339 -23.46 14.68 7.43
CA SER A 339 -22.43 14.69 8.48
C SER A 339 -22.92 15.49 9.69
N LEU A 340 -22.76 14.91 10.88
CA LEU A 340 -23.20 15.53 12.13
C LEU A 340 -22.35 16.76 12.44
N VAL A 341 -23.01 17.82 12.91
CA VAL A 341 -22.36 19.06 13.34
C VAL A 341 -22.56 19.23 14.84
N ARG A 342 -21.47 19.31 15.61
CA ARG A 342 -21.51 19.49 17.07
C ARG A 342 -20.71 20.70 17.49
N GLY A 343 -21.33 21.58 18.28
CA GLY A 343 -20.64 22.66 18.98
C GLY A 343 -19.88 22.14 20.19
N LEU A 344 -18.66 22.65 20.39
CA LEU A 344 -17.80 22.32 21.53
C LEU A 344 -17.84 23.45 22.58
N PRO A 345 -17.52 23.17 23.87
CA PRO A 345 -17.62 24.15 24.96
C PRO A 345 -16.77 25.42 24.79
N ASP A 346 -15.75 25.38 23.93
CA ASP A 346 -14.82 26.48 23.64
C ASP A 346 -15.20 27.29 22.38
N GLY A 347 -16.38 27.06 21.81
CA GLY A 347 -16.85 27.73 20.60
C GLY A 347 -16.37 27.10 19.29
N ARG A 348 -15.59 26.01 19.34
CA ARG A 348 -15.24 25.22 18.14
C ARG A 348 -16.41 24.38 17.66
N VAL A 349 -16.33 23.92 16.41
CA VAL A 349 -17.28 22.99 15.81
C VAL A 349 -16.53 21.74 15.33
N SER A 350 -17.11 20.58 15.59
CA SER A 350 -16.71 19.31 14.98
C SER A 350 -17.74 18.90 13.92
N ILE A 351 -17.25 18.33 12.82
CA ILE A 351 -18.06 17.85 11.69
C ILE A 351 -17.64 16.41 11.42
N GLY A 352 -18.61 15.49 11.45
CA GLY A 352 -18.36 14.07 11.25
C GLY A 352 -17.44 13.43 12.32
N PRO A 353 -16.88 12.24 12.06
CA PRO A 353 -17.09 11.43 10.85
C PRO A 353 -18.49 10.80 10.77
N GLU A 354 -19.26 10.79 11.86
CA GLU A 354 -20.61 10.23 11.87
C GLU A 354 -21.55 11.01 10.94
N SER A 355 -22.46 10.30 10.29
CA SER A 355 -23.48 10.84 9.40
C SER A 355 -24.82 10.13 9.61
N VAL A 356 -25.92 10.85 9.39
CA VAL A 356 -27.28 10.27 9.37
C VAL A 356 -27.55 9.47 8.08
N GLY A 357 -26.68 9.56 7.07
CA GLY A 357 -26.73 8.74 5.85
C GLY A 357 -28.09 8.75 5.15
N GLN A 358 -28.64 7.55 4.89
CA GLN A 358 -29.94 7.37 4.25
C GLN A 358 -31.10 8.02 5.02
N ALA A 359 -30.97 8.20 6.34
CA ALA A 359 -31.98 8.79 7.20
C ALA A 359 -31.96 10.33 7.20
N LEU A 360 -31.23 10.99 6.28
CA LEU A 360 -31.12 12.45 6.21
C LEU A 360 -32.49 13.14 6.21
N ARG A 361 -33.42 12.66 5.39
CA ARG A 361 -34.78 13.22 5.26
C ARG A 361 -35.64 13.04 6.51
N GLU A 362 -35.24 12.18 7.44
CA GLU A 362 -35.96 11.91 8.68
C GLU A 362 -35.30 12.60 9.88
N LYS A 363 -33.98 12.66 9.90
CA LYS A 363 -33.17 13.08 11.06
C LYS A 363 -32.69 14.53 11.02
N ALA A 364 -32.49 15.11 9.85
CA ALA A 364 -32.02 16.51 9.75
C ALA A 364 -33.11 17.50 10.14
N LYS A 365 -32.71 18.62 10.75
CA LYS A 365 -33.65 19.62 11.29
C LYS A 365 -34.45 20.33 10.21
N CYS A 366 -33.90 20.52 9.01
CA CYS A 366 -34.58 21.13 7.87
C CYS A 366 -35.74 20.26 7.34
N PHE A 367 -35.79 18.98 7.70
CA PHE A 367 -36.90 18.07 7.43
C PHE A 367 -37.79 17.79 8.66
N GLY A 368 -37.51 18.43 9.81
CA GLY A 368 -38.27 18.25 11.05
C GLY A 368 -37.69 17.22 12.03
N GLY A 369 -36.48 16.70 11.77
CA GLY A 369 -35.75 15.83 12.68
C GLY A 369 -35.03 16.57 13.82
N ASP A 370 -34.27 15.83 14.63
CA ASP A 370 -33.62 16.31 15.86
C ASP A 370 -32.11 16.56 15.73
N THR A 371 -31.50 16.09 14.64
CA THR A 371 -30.05 16.02 14.47
C THR A 371 -29.55 17.18 13.62
N LEU A 372 -28.56 17.94 14.10
CA LEU A 372 -27.94 19.02 13.32
C LEU A 372 -26.91 18.45 12.34
N THR A 373 -27.09 18.75 11.05
CA THR A 373 -26.27 18.26 9.94
C THR A 373 -25.62 19.40 9.15
N THR A 374 -24.67 19.09 8.26
CA THR A 374 -24.09 20.10 7.35
C THR A 374 -25.12 20.65 6.35
N THR A 375 -26.11 19.86 5.92
CA THR A 375 -27.26 20.38 5.17
C THR A 375 -28.01 21.44 5.96
N ASP A 376 -28.24 21.22 7.26
CA ASP A 376 -28.89 22.22 8.12
C ASP A 376 -28.09 23.52 8.22
N ILE A 377 -26.75 23.44 8.27
CA ILE A 377 -25.87 24.61 8.25
C ILE A 377 -26.05 25.42 6.97
N MET A 378 -26.08 24.75 5.80
CA MET A 378 -26.24 25.45 4.51
C MET A 378 -27.64 26.06 4.34
N VAL A 379 -28.68 25.39 4.83
CA VAL A 379 -30.05 25.93 4.84
C VAL A 379 -30.15 27.12 5.80
N ALA A 380 -29.58 27.02 7.00
CA ALA A 380 -29.56 28.12 7.97
C ALA A 380 -28.70 29.32 7.50
N ALA A 381 -27.71 29.08 6.64
CA ALA A 381 -26.93 30.11 5.96
C ALA A 381 -27.63 30.71 4.73
N GLU A 382 -28.84 30.25 4.40
CA GLU A 382 -29.62 30.64 3.22
C GLU A 382 -28.88 30.39 1.88
N LYS A 383 -27.96 29.41 1.86
CA LYS A 383 -27.20 29.06 0.65
C LYS A 383 -27.91 28.03 -0.24
N VAL A 384 -28.84 27.28 0.32
CA VAL A 384 -29.62 26.25 -0.37
C VAL A 384 -31.06 26.22 0.13
N ASP A 385 -31.98 25.88 -0.77
CA ASP A 385 -33.38 25.62 -0.46
C ASP A 385 -33.63 24.11 -0.46
N ILE A 386 -33.39 23.47 0.70
CA ILE A 386 -33.54 22.02 0.90
C ILE A 386 -34.33 21.78 2.18
N GLY A 387 -35.30 20.88 2.10
CA GLY A 387 -36.19 20.57 3.22
C GLY A 387 -37.42 21.46 3.24
N ASN A 388 -38.15 21.40 4.34
CA ASN A 388 -39.43 22.11 4.51
C ASN A 388 -39.36 23.17 5.62
N LEU A 389 -38.23 23.27 6.33
CA LEU A 389 -38.00 24.16 7.48
C LEU A 389 -36.62 24.81 7.40
N ILE A 390 -36.51 26.04 7.91
CA ILE A 390 -35.22 26.70 8.14
C ILE A 390 -34.78 26.42 9.59
N PRO A 391 -33.69 25.65 9.81
CA PRO A 391 -33.23 25.33 11.16
C PRO A 391 -32.77 26.57 11.93
N LYS A 392 -33.15 26.67 13.21
CA LYS A 392 -32.61 27.72 14.10
C LYS A 392 -31.22 27.31 14.60
N VAL A 393 -30.18 27.85 13.98
CA VAL A 393 -28.77 27.66 14.36
C VAL A 393 -28.15 29.00 14.70
N HIS A 394 -27.28 29.04 15.71
CA HIS A 394 -26.60 30.27 16.09
C HIS A 394 -25.66 30.74 14.97
N PRO A 395 -25.66 32.02 14.55
CA PRO A 395 -24.84 32.50 13.42
C PRO A 395 -23.35 32.21 13.55
N ALA A 396 -22.79 32.30 14.76
CA ALA A 396 -21.39 31.95 15.01
C ALA A 396 -21.08 30.47 14.71
N THR A 397 -22.02 29.56 15.03
CA THR A 397 -21.86 28.12 14.73
C THR A 397 -21.90 27.88 13.22
N VAL A 398 -22.76 28.59 12.49
CA VAL A 398 -22.83 28.53 11.03
C VAL A 398 -21.47 28.95 10.44
N SER A 399 -20.97 30.14 10.77
CA SER A 399 -19.70 30.65 10.26
C SER A 399 -18.51 29.72 10.55
N VAL A 400 -18.39 29.24 11.79
CA VAL A 400 -17.28 28.33 12.17
C VAL A 400 -17.40 26.99 11.45
N ALA A 401 -18.62 26.47 11.26
CA ALA A 401 -18.85 25.24 10.51
C ALA A 401 -18.47 25.40 9.02
N GLU A 402 -18.84 26.51 8.38
CA GLU A 402 -18.49 26.80 6.99
C GLU A 402 -16.98 26.90 6.78
N ASP A 403 -16.28 27.61 7.66
CA ASP A 403 -14.81 27.69 7.63
C ASP A 403 -14.15 26.33 7.87
N LYS A 404 -14.78 25.46 8.67
CA LYS A 404 -14.29 24.10 8.90
C LYS A 404 -14.50 23.23 7.66
N ILE A 405 -15.67 23.30 7.01
CA ILE A 405 -15.97 22.61 5.74
C ILE A 405 -14.96 23.02 4.66
N LYS A 406 -14.74 24.34 4.50
CA LYS A 406 -13.78 24.89 3.55
C LYS A 406 -12.37 24.30 3.76
N ARG A 407 -11.84 24.37 4.99
CA ARG A 407 -10.52 23.83 5.33
C ARG A 407 -10.43 22.31 5.13
N MET A 408 -11.49 21.58 5.46
CA MET A 408 -11.54 20.12 5.21
C MET A 408 -11.38 19.83 3.72
N LEU A 409 -12.06 20.56 2.84
CA LEU A 409 -11.92 20.40 1.38
C LEU A 409 -10.53 20.81 0.89
N GLU A 410 -10.04 22.01 1.25
CA GLU A 410 -8.72 22.51 0.82
C GLU A 410 -7.58 21.54 1.18
N ASN A 411 -7.58 21.03 2.41
CA ASN A 411 -6.55 20.09 2.88
C ASN A 411 -6.52 18.79 2.07
N HIS A 412 -7.68 18.25 1.70
CA HIS A 412 -7.75 16.98 0.97
C HIS A 412 -7.55 17.15 -0.53
N ILE A 413 -8.00 18.27 -1.11
CA ILE A 413 -7.68 18.62 -2.50
C ILE A 413 -6.17 18.74 -2.66
N ASP A 414 -5.51 19.46 -1.76
CA ASP A 414 -4.06 19.65 -1.82
C ASP A 414 -3.29 18.34 -1.76
N ARG A 415 -3.70 17.41 -0.89
CA ARG A 415 -3.11 16.07 -0.79
C ARG A 415 -3.19 15.28 -2.09
N MET A 416 -4.25 15.50 -2.87
CA MET A 416 -4.42 14.80 -4.15
C MET A 416 -3.59 15.40 -5.28
N LYS A 417 -3.15 16.66 -5.15
CA LYS A 417 -2.45 17.37 -6.22
C LYS A 417 -1.18 16.66 -6.70
N THR A 418 -0.94 16.73 -8.00
CA THR A 418 0.23 16.20 -8.70
C THR A 418 1.25 17.27 -9.06
N SER A 419 0.95 18.55 -8.79
CA SER A 419 1.84 19.70 -9.00
C SER A 419 1.51 20.83 -7.99
N PRO A 420 2.43 21.80 -7.77
CA PRO A 420 2.20 22.89 -6.82
C PRO A 420 1.24 23.96 -7.36
N GLU A 421 1.02 23.96 -8.67
CA GLU A 421 0.17 24.91 -9.39
C GLU A 421 -1.28 24.87 -8.93
N PRO A 422 -2.00 26.01 -8.97
CA PRO A 422 -3.44 26.04 -8.71
C PRO A 422 -4.18 25.02 -9.59
N CYS A 423 -4.92 24.11 -8.97
CA CYS A 423 -5.56 23.02 -9.68
C CYS A 423 -6.96 23.40 -10.17
N HIS A 424 -7.53 22.59 -11.05
CA HIS A 424 -8.89 22.81 -11.53
C HIS A 424 -9.82 21.69 -11.07
N LEU A 425 -10.98 22.06 -10.52
CA LEU A 425 -11.94 21.13 -9.97
C LEU A 425 -13.12 20.89 -10.91
N LEU A 426 -13.56 19.64 -10.97
CA LEU A 426 -14.89 19.24 -11.41
C LEU A 426 -15.66 18.79 -10.17
N LEU A 427 -16.71 19.51 -9.79
CA LEU A 427 -17.49 19.27 -8.59
C LEU A 427 -18.78 18.54 -8.96
N VAL A 428 -18.96 17.35 -8.39
CA VAL A 428 -20.10 16.47 -8.64
C VAL A 428 -20.72 15.95 -7.34
N GLY A 429 -21.79 15.18 -7.46
CA GLY A 429 -22.49 14.61 -6.31
C GLY A 429 -23.64 15.49 -5.80
N GLY A 430 -24.57 14.87 -5.08
CA GLY A 430 -25.77 15.54 -4.56
C GLY A 430 -25.48 16.58 -3.47
N GLY A 431 -24.32 16.48 -2.81
CA GLY A 431 -23.85 17.39 -1.78
C GLY A 431 -22.94 18.50 -2.28
N ALA A 432 -22.80 18.69 -3.61
CA ALA A 432 -21.92 19.70 -4.21
C ALA A 432 -22.10 21.12 -3.62
N PHE A 433 -23.31 21.44 -3.15
CA PHE A 433 -23.60 22.72 -2.48
C PHE A 433 -22.81 22.99 -1.19
N LEU A 434 -22.16 21.98 -0.60
CA LEU A 434 -21.25 22.15 0.53
C LEU A 434 -19.92 22.82 0.14
N CYS A 435 -19.56 22.78 -1.14
CA CYS A 435 -18.33 23.41 -1.61
C CYS A 435 -18.49 24.94 -1.68
N PRO A 436 -17.59 25.71 -1.07
CA PRO A 436 -17.59 27.16 -1.22
C PRO A 436 -17.25 27.57 -2.66
N PRO A 437 -17.60 28.80 -3.09
CA PRO A 437 -17.36 29.28 -4.46
C PRO A 437 -15.87 29.50 -4.77
N ALA A 438 -15.02 29.59 -3.76
CA ALA A 438 -13.58 29.75 -3.89
C ALA A 438 -12.87 28.91 -2.83
N LEU A 439 -11.79 28.26 -3.26
CA LEU A 439 -10.91 27.43 -2.46
C LEU A 439 -9.47 27.86 -2.75
N GLU A 440 -8.62 27.85 -1.74
CA GLU A 440 -7.20 28.14 -1.91
C GLU A 440 -6.51 27.03 -2.71
N GLY A 441 -5.53 27.39 -3.54
CA GLY A 441 -4.84 26.43 -4.40
C GLY A 441 -5.69 25.86 -5.55
N VAL A 442 -6.85 26.46 -5.82
CA VAL A 442 -7.80 26.09 -6.90
C VAL A 442 -8.00 27.26 -7.86
N ALA A 443 -7.67 27.05 -9.13
CA ALA A 443 -7.83 28.04 -10.21
C ALA A 443 -9.27 28.18 -10.70
N SER A 444 -10.03 27.07 -10.74
CA SER A 444 -11.42 27.09 -11.20
C SER A 444 -12.21 25.93 -10.61
N ILE A 445 -13.49 26.17 -10.33
CA ILE A 445 -14.46 25.15 -9.95
C ILE A 445 -15.53 25.11 -11.03
N GLU A 446 -15.75 23.93 -11.61
CA GLU A 446 -16.82 23.68 -12.57
C GLU A 446 -17.81 22.68 -11.98
N VAL A 447 -19.09 23.04 -11.97
CA VAL A 447 -20.20 22.12 -11.66
C VAL A 447 -20.88 21.79 -12.99
N PRO A 448 -20.58 20.63 -13.61
CA PRO A 448 -21.17 20.30 -14.89
C PRO A 448 -22.68 20.05 -14.78
N PRO A 449 -23.45 20.23 -15.87
CA PRO A 449 -24.84 19.78 -15.92
C PRO A 449 -24.94 18.28 -15.61
N HIS A 450 -26.02 17.86 -14.97
CA HIS A 450 -26.21 16.46 -14.51
C HIS A 450 -25.18 15.98 -13.46
N ALA A 451 -24.45 16.89 -12.80
CA ALA A 451 -23.47 16.56 -11.75
C ALA A 451 -23.98 15.62 -10.64
N SER A 452 -25.29 15.65 -10.33
CA SER A 452 -25.89 14.80 -9.29
C SER A 452 -25.96 13.31 -9.63
N VAL A 453 -25.75 12.94 -10.91
CA VAL A 453 -25.76 11.56 -11.44
C VAL A 453 -24.49 11.26 -12.25
N ALA A 454 -23.41 12.00 -11.96
CA ALA A 454 -22.13 11.85 -12.68
C ALA A 454 -21.59 10.41 -12.60
N ASN A 455 -21.76 9.72 -11.49
CA ASN A 455 -21.43 8.30 -11.34
C ASN A 455 -22.16 7.40 -12.36
N ALA A 456 -23.48 7.52 -12.51
CA ALA A 456 -24.24 6.72 -13.49
C ALA A 456 -23.82 7.04 -14.93
N VAL A 457 -23.54 8.32 -15.23
CA VAL A 457 -22.97 8.73 -16.53
C VAL A 457 -21.59 8.12 -16.72
N GLY A 458 -20.74 8.14 -15.71
CA GLY A 458 -19.41 7.53 -15.71
C GLY A 458 -19.44 6.04 -16.00
N ALA A 459 -20.41 5.32 -15.43
CA ALA A 459 -20.65 3.91 -15.74
C ALA A 459 -21.00 3.71 -17.22
N ALA A 460 -21.85 4.57 -17.79
CA ALA A 460 -22.27 4.49 -19.21
C ALA A 460 -21.16 4.80 -20.23
N VAL A 461 -20.11 5.51 -19.83
CA VAL A 461 -19.02 5.98 -20.72
C VAL A 461 -17.67 5.32 -20.44
N ALA A 462 -17.68 4.26 -19.64
CA ALA A 462 -16.51 3.43 -19.43
C ALA A 462 -16.10 2.73 -20.75
N GLU A 463 -14.80 2.44 -20.87
CA GLU A 463 -14.19 1.96 -22.12
C GLU A 463 -13.64 0.55 -21.94
N ILE A 464 -13.54 -0.21 -23.03
CA ILE A 464 -12.84 -1.50 -22.99
C ILE A 464 -11.36 -1.22 -23.07
N GLY A 465 -10.57 -1.81 -22.18
CA GLY A 465 -9.14 -1.61 -22.15
C GLY A 465 -8.37 -2.84 -21.71
N GLU A 466 -7.10 -2.88 -22.10
CA GLU A 466 -6.18 -3.99 -21.88
C GLU A 466 -4.81 -3.47 -21.46
N GLY A 467 -4.01 -4.35 -20.85
CA GLY A 467 -2.66 -4.01 -20.47
C GLY A 467 -1.77 -5.22 -20.26
N ASP A 468 -0.47 -5.00 -20.42
CA ASP A 468 0.53 -6.03 -20.25
C ASP A 468 1.84 -5.43 -19.70
N GLU A 469 2.60 -6.25 -18.98
CA GLU A 469 3.86 -5.88 -18.35
C GLU A 469 4.90 -6.98 -18.60
N VAL A 470 6.05 -6.61 -19.15
CA VAL A 470 7.14 -7.54 -19.47
C VAL A 470 8.49 -6.99 -19.00
N VAL A 471 9.42 -7.88 -18.69
CA VAL A 471 10.82 -7.55 -18.41
C VAL A 471 11.70 -8.05 -19.55
N VAL A 472 12.49 -7.16 -20.14
CA VAL A 472 13.30 -7.45 -21.33
C VAL A 472 14.71 -6.90 -21.19
N ASP A 473 15.63 -7.40 -22.01
CA ASP A 473 16.97 -6.84 -22.13
C ASP A 473 16.97 -5.48 -22.82
N ALA A 474 17.95 -4.64 -22.46
CA ALA A 474 18.16 -3.30 -22.99
C ALA A 474 18.25 -3.30 -24.52
N SER A 475 18.84 -4.35 -25.10
CA SER A 475 18.97 -4.54 -26.54
C SER A 475 17.65 -4.82 -27.25
N GLU A 476 16.62 -5.29 -26.54
CA GLU A 476 15.33 -5.68 -27.11
C GLU A 476 14.21 -4.70 -26.77
N LYS A 477 14.48 -3.71 -25.92
CA LYS A 477 13.51 -2.75 -25.35
C LYS A 477 12.55 -2.16 -26.38
N ASP A 478 13.08 -1.60 -27.48
CA ASP A 478 12.24 -0.90 -28.47
C ASP A 478 11.39 -1.88 -29.30
N ARG A 479 11.93 -3.09 -29.60
CA ARG A 479 11.19 -4.16 -30.27
C ARG A 479 10.06 -4.68 -29.39
N ALA A 480 10.38 -5.01 -28.14
CA ALA A 480 9.43 -5.52 -27.17
C ALA A 480 8.30 -4.51 -26.88
N LEU A 481 8.62 -3.21 -26.79
CA LEU A 481 7.60 -2.17 -26.61
C LEU A 481 6.59 -2.17 -27.76
N ALA A 482 7.06 -2.32 -29.01
CA ALA A 482 6.19 -2.39 -30.17
C ALA A 482 5.33 -3.66 -30.19
N GLU A 483 5.92 -4.82 -29.85
CA GLU A 483 5.23 -6.11 -29.75
C GLU A 483 4.14 -6.09 -28.67
N VAL A 484 4.46 -5.57 -27.48
CA VAL A 484 3.51 -5.43 -26.37
C VAL A 484 2.37 -4.50 -26.76
N LYS A 485 2.65 -3.33 -27.37
CA LYS A 485 1.60 -2.41 -27.88
C LYS A 485 0.66 -3.11 -28.86
N ALA A 486 1.21 -3.83 -29.84
CA ALA A 486 0.40 -4.54 -30.83
C ALA A 486 -0.46 -5.63 -30.18
N LYS A 487 0.10 -6.40 -29.23
CA LYS A 487 -0.59 -7.44 -28.47
C LYS A 487 -1.78 -6.87 -27.70
N VAL A 488 -1.58 -5.84 -26.88
CA VAL A 488 -2.65 -5.28 -26.04
C VAL A 488 -3.75 -4.59 -26.87
N ILE A 489 -3.40 -3.95 -27.99
CA ILE A 489 -4.40 -3.38 -28.91
C ILE A 489 -5.27 -4.50 -29.50
N ALA A 490 -4.65 -5.59 -29.97
CA ALA A 490 -5.38 -6.71 -30.53
C ALA A 490 -6.32 -7.36 -29.49
N GLN A 491 -5.85 -7.50 -28.24
CA GLN A 491 -6.65 -8.03 -27.13
C GLN A 491 -7.84 -7.12 -26.79
N ALA A 492 -7.64 -5.79 -26.74
CA ALA A 492 -8.73 -4.85 -26.49
C ALA A 492 -9.81 -4.93 -27.58
N VAL A 493 -9.40 -5.04 -28.86
CA VAL A 493 -10.34 -5.22 -29.97
C VAL A 493 -11.06 -6.57 -29.89
N SER A 494 -10.38 -7.66 -29.50
CA SER A 494 -11.05 -8.96 -29.32
C SER A 494 -12.05 -8.96 -28.17
N ARG A 495 -11.85 -8.12 -27.15
CA ARG A 495 -12.80 -7.91 -26.04
C ARG A 495 -13.95 -6.95 -26.37
N GLY A 496 -13.87 -6.29 -27.51
CA GLY A 496 -14.94 -5.49 -28.09
C GLY A 496 -14.76 -4.00 -28.13
N ALA A 497 -13.51 -3.53 -27.96
CA ALA A 497 -13.18 -2.17 -28.31
C ALA A 497 -13.29 -1.96 -29.84
N ARG A 498 -13.79 -0.79 -30.23
CA ARG A 498 -13.92 -0.39 -31.64
C ARG A 498 -12.53 -0.28 -32.28
N ALA A 499 -12.31 -1.09 -33.31
CA ALA A 499 -11.06 -1.09 -34.07
C ALA A 499 -10.76 0.31 -34.62
N GLY A 500 -9.49 0.73 -34.56
CA GLY A 500 -9.05 2.06 -35.01
C GLY A 500 -9.30 3.21 -34.02
N HIS A 501 -10.06 2.97 -32.93
CA HIS A 501 -10.30 3.96 -31.86
C HIS A 501 -9.61 3.60 -30.53
N VAL A 502 -8.87 2.50 -30.49
CA VAL A 502 -8.05 2.10 -29.34
C VAL A 502 -6.82 3.00 -29.25
N ARG A 503 -6.59 3.59 -28.07
CA ARG A 503 -5.46 4.47 -27.78
C ARG A 503 -4.64 3.98 -26.60
N VAL A 504 -3.36 4.32 -26.59
CA VAL A 504 -2.48 4.09 -25.44
C VAL A 504 -2.82 5.08 -24.33
N ILE A 505 -3.08 4.58 -23.13
CA ILE A 505 -3.44 5.38 -21.95
C ILE A 505 -2.34 5.37 -20.88
N GLU A 506 -1.44 4.38 -20.92
CA GLU A 506 -0.27 4.26 -20.07
C GLU A 506 0.86 3.61 -20.89
N GLU A 507 2.05 4.17 -20.81
CA GLU A 507 3.27 3.63 -21.40
C GLU A 507 4.43 3.96 -20.46
N ASP A 508 5.00 2.94 -19.84
CA ASP A 508 6.14 3.06 -18.94
C ASP A 508 7.26 2.13 -19.37
N VAL A 509 8.49 2.66 -19.40
CA VAL A 509 9.70 1.91 -19.74
C VAL A 509 10.77 2.26 -18.72
N THR A 510 10.92 1.42 -17.71
CA THR A 510 11.75 1.67 -16.52
C THR A 510 12.85 0.63 -16.35
N GLY A 511 14.08 1.06 -16.06
CA GLY A 511 15.16 0.11 -15.72
C GLY A 511 14.89 -0.60 -14.40
N LEU A 512 15.26 -1.88 -14.29
CA LEU A 512 15.14 -2.61 -13.03
C LEU A 512 16.35 -2.33 -12.12
N ALA A 513 16.09 -1.85 -10.90
CA ALA A 513 17.14 -1.68 -9.91
C ALA A 513 17.81 -3.03 -9.60
N TYR A 514 19.14 -3.02 -9.46
CA TYR A 514 19.99 -4.19 -9.22
C TYR A 514 20.08 -5.21 -10.37
N VAL A 515 19.42 -4.98 -11.50
CA VAL A 515 19.52 -5.85 -12.69
C VAL A 515 20.05 -5.05 -13.88
N GLU A 516 21.35 -5.14 -14.10
CA GLU A 516 22.00 -4.40 -15.18
C GLU A 516 21.47 -4.86 -16.54
N GLY A 517 21.11 -3.88 -17.38
CA GLY A 517 20.65 -4.15 -18.74
C GLY A 517 19.23 -4.71 -18.85
N LYS A 518 18.42 -4.76 -17.77
CA LYS A 518 17.00 -5.14 -17.85
C LYS A 518 16.07 -3.94 -17.71
N PHE A 519 15.02 -3.92 -18.51
CA PHE A 519 13.96 -2.92 -18.54
C PHE A 519 12.61 -3.58 -18.36
N LYS A 520 11.78 -2.98 -17.50
CA LYS A 520 10.36 -3.25 -17.39
C LYS A 520 9.61 -2.39 -18.39
N ILE A 521 8.76 -2.99 -19.20
CA ILE A 521 7.86 -2.32 -20.15
C ILE A 521 6.45 -2.59 -19.69
N LYS A 522 5.65 -1.53 -19.53
CA LYS A 522 4.24 -1.62 -19.20
C LYS A 522 3.45 -0.76 -20.18
N VAL A 523 2.44 -1.36 -20.80
CA VAL A 523 1.55 -0.65 -21.75
C VAL A 523 0.11 -0.94 -21.37
N LYS A 524 -0.72 0.11 -21.36
CA LYS A 524 -2.17 -0.03 -21.30
C LYS A 524 -2.85 0.74 -22.42
N VAL A 525 -3.95 0.18 -22.89
CA VAL A 525 -4.79 0.75 -23.94
C VAL A 525 -6.24 0.80 -23.52
N ALA A 526 -7.02 1.69 -24.12
CA ALA A 526 -8.47 1.72 -24.00
C ALA A 526 -9.13 2.23 -25.29
N GLY A 527 -10.36 1.79 -25.54
CA GLY A 527 -11.19 2.27 -26.64
C GLY A 527 -12.69 2.13 -26.35
N PRO A 528 -13.52 2.91 -27.05
CA PRO A 528 -14.97 2.83 -26.89
C PRO A 528 -15.49 1.45 -27.33
N VAL A 529 -16.61 1.03 -26.76
CA VAL A 529 -17.29 -0.22 -27.13
C VAL A 529 -17.76 -0.16 -28.59
N ASP A 530 -17.60 -1.25 -29.32
CA ASP A 530 -18.20 -1.44 -30.63
C ASP A 530 -19.66 -1.93 -30.50
N TYR A 531 -20.58 -0.99 -30.30
CA TYR A 531 -22.01 -1.28 -30.14
C TYR A 531 -22.68 -1.86 -31.40
N GLU A 532 -22.01 -1.85 -32.56
CA GLU A 532 -22.52 -2.43 -33.80
C GLU A 532 -22.17 -3.90 -33.92
N ARG A 533 -20.90 -4.25 -33.65
CA ARG A 533 -20.36 -5.61 -33.79
C ARG A 533 -20.84 -6.59 -32.70
N PHE A 534 -21.11 -6.11 -31.49
CA PHE A 534 -21.30 -6.97 -30.31
C PHE A 534 -22.74 -7.37 -30.00
N LEU A 535 -23.72 -6.92 -30.79
CA LEU A 535 -25.11 -7.40 -30.70
C LEU A 535 -25.31 -8.74 -31.42
N ASP A 536 -24.48 -9.07 -32.42
CA ASP A 536 -24.59 -10.31 -33.20
C ASP A 536 -23.91 -11.51 -32.50
N GLU A 537 -22.96 -11.26 -31.60
CA GLU A 537 -22.22 -12.27 -30.83
C GLU A 537 -22.64 -12.32 -29.34
N ALA A 538 -23.74 -11.66 -28.97
CA ALA A 538 -24.22 -11.64 -27.59
C ALA A 538 -24.57 -13.08 -27.14
N GLU A 539 -23.61 -13.77 -26.53
CA GLU A 539 -23.89 -14.97 -25.74
C GLU A 539 -24.83 -14.56 -24.60
N ILE A 540 -26.12 -14.69 -24.85
CA ILE A 540 -27.13 -14.94 -23.82
C ILE A 540 -26.88 -16.38 -23.34
N THR A 541 -25.72 -16.68 -22.76
CA THR A 541 -25.55 -17.90 -21.98
C THR A 541 -26.20 -17.64 -20.62
N LEU A 542 -27.53 -17.79 -20.65
CA LEU A 542 -28.32 -18.14 -19.48
C LEU A 542 -28.00 -19.60 -19.20
N ASP A 543 -27.34 -19.91 -18.10
CA ASP A 543 -27.45 -21.28 -17.59
C ASP A 543 -28.91 -21.52 -17.23
N GLU A 544 -29.56 -22.39 -18.00
CA GLU A 544 -30.92 -22.91 -17.74
C GLU A 544 -31.02 -23.63 -16.39
N GLN A 545 -29.89 -23.89 -15.72
CA GLN A 545 -29.81 -24.53 -14.40
C GLN A 545 -29.99 -23.59 -13.21
N SER A 546 -30.41 -22.34 -13.40
CA SER A 546 -30.85 -21.51 -12.27
C SER A 546 -32.23 -21.97 -11.79
N SER A 547 -32.25 -22.77 -10.72
CA SER A 547 -33.45 -23.28 -10.07
C SER A 547 -34.43 -22.14 -9.76
N PRO A 548 -35.74 -22.27 -10.07
CA PRO A 548 -36.73 -21.30 -9.64
C PRO A 548 -37.00 -21.49 -8.16
N GLY A 549 -36.45 -20.59 -7.33
CA GLY A 549 -36.83 -20.50 -5.93
C GLY A 549 -35.69 -20.10 -5.02
N GLU A 550 -35.61 -18.80 -4.75
CA GLU A 550 -35.65 -18.27 -3.38
C GLU A 550 -35.65 -16.74 -3.47
N SER A 551 -36.82 -16.12 -3.30
CA SER A 551 -36.85 -14.73 -2.86
C SER A 551 -36.38 -14.74 -1.40
N TYR A 552 -35.09 -14.62 -1.19
CA TYR A 552 -34.52 -14.70 0.15
C TYR A 552 -34.45 -13.32 0.78
N HIS A 553 -35.10 -13.14 1.92
CA HIS A 553 -34.86 -11.99 2.79
C HIS A 553 -33.48 -12.17 3.43
N GLU A 554 -32.46 -11.49 2.92
CA GLU A 554 -31.15 -11.46 3.57
C GLU A 554 -31.24 -10.72 4.90
N LYS A 555 -31.14 -11.46 6.01
CA LYS A 555 -30.72 -10.88 7.27
C LYS A 555 -29.21 -10.86 7.27
N LYS A 556 -28.63 -9.66 7.37
CA LYS A 556 -27.23 -9.46 7.75
C LYS A 556 -26.92 -10.35 8.94
N GLN A 557 -25.97 -11.26 8.79
CA GLN A 557 -25.42 -12.03 9.89
C GLN A 557 -24.03 -11.49 10.14
N SER A 558 -23.89 -10.64 11.17
CA SER A 558 -22.57 -10.39 11.74
C SER A 558 -22.13 -11.71 12.37
N GLY A 559 -21.14 -12.36 11.77
CA GLY A 559 -20.65 -13.65 12.26
C GLY A 559 -19.83 -13.59 13.55
N LEU A 560 -19.72 -12.39 14.16
CA LEU A 560 -19.04 -12.18 15.42
C LEU A 560 -20.10 -11.94 16.50
N THR A 561 -20.15 -12.84 17.48
CA THR A 561 -20.89 -12.61 18.72
C THR A 561 -20.11 -11.64 19.62
N SER A 562 -20.74 -11.03 20.62
CA SER A 562 -20.03 -10.19 21.61
C SER A 562 -18.96 -10.96 22.40
N GLU A 563 -19.00 -12.30 22.39
CA GLU A 563 -17.93 -13.15 22.94
C GLU A 563 -16.74 -13.27 21.97
N ASP A 564 -16.94 -13.12 20.65
CA ASP A 564 -15.88 -13.19 19.65
C ASP A 564 -14.99 -11.93 19.61
N GLU A 565 -15.50 -10.77 20.04
CA GLU A 565 -14.68 -9.57 20.27
C GLU A 565 -13.57 -9.86 21.31
N SER A 566 -13.83 -10.74 22.28
CA SER A 566 -12.88 -11.14 23.33
C SER A 566 -11.82 -12.15 22.89
N THR A 567 -11.92 -12.69 21.66
CA THR A 567 -10.95 -13.64 21.09
C THR A 567 -10.04 -13.00 20.03
N SER A 568 -10.07 -11.69 19.88
CA SER A 568 -8.87 -10.95 19.45
C SER A 568 -7.88 -11.05 20.62
N GLY A 569 -6.62 -11.41 20.38
CA GLY A 569 -5.64 -11.52 21.48
C GLY A 569 -5.70 -10.26 22.35
N THR A 570 -5.65 -10.43 23.68
CA THR A 570 -5.82 -9.35 24.67
C THR A 570 -5.29 -8.03 24.14
N GLU A 571 -6.20 -7.11 23.85
CA GLU A 571 -5.86 -5.80 23.29
C GLU A 571 -4.81 -5.17 24.20
N VAL A 572 -3.60 -5.01 23.67
CA VAL A 572 -2.48 -4.50 24.45
C VAL A 572 -2.70 -3.02 24.66
N ASP A 573 -2.83 -2.58 25.90
CA ASP A 573 -2.78 -1.15 26.21
C ASP A 573 -1.35 -0.64 26.02
N HIS A 574 -1.08 -0.11 24.83
CA HIS A 574 0.21 0.42 24.44
C HIS A 574 0.67 1.60 25.31
N THR A 575 -0.26 2.30 25.97
CA THR A 575 0.06 3.45 26.84
C THR A 575 0.74 3.01 28.14
N THR A 576 0.34 1.86 28.68
CA THR A 576 0.87 1.28 29.93
C THR A 576 1.80 0.09 29.71
N TYR A 577 1.97 -0.36 28.47
CA TYR A 577 2.83 -1.48 28.09
C TYR A 577 4.26 -1.35 28.63
N LYS A 578 4.76 -2.45 29.22
CA LYS A 578 6.14 -2.62 29.69
C LYS A 578 6.74 -3.90 29.09
N PRO A 579 7.98 -3.86 28.58
CA PRO A 579 8.68 -5.05 28.11
C PRO A 579 9.03 -5.99 29.27
N HIS A 580 9.20 -7.27 28.97
CA HIS A 580 9.57 -8.29 29.95
C HIS A 580 11.09 -8.44 30.03
N ILE A 581 11.66 -8.04 31.17
CA ILE A 581 13.10 -8.17 31.48
C ILE A 581 13.25 -9.06 32.71
N ASP A 582 14.04 -10.13 32.60
CA ASP A 582 14.30 -11.06 33.70
C ASP A 582 15.34 -10.51 34.70
N ASP A 583 15.50 -11.19 35.84
CA ASP A 583 16.45 -10.82 36.90
C ASP A 583 17.92 -10.83 36.44
N ASP A 584 18.23 -11.60 35.39
CA ASP A 584 19.54 -11.67 34.74
C ASP A 584 19.74 -10.59 33.66
N ARG A 585 18.83 -9.62 33.59
CA ARG A 585 18.82 -8.51 32.61
C ARG A 585 18.64 -8.97 31.16
N THR A 586 18.09 -10.16 30.94
CA THR A 586 17.66 -10.61 29.61
C THR A 586 16.31 -10.00 29.23
N TRP A 587 16.23 -9.36 28.07
CA TRP A 587 14.97 -8.88 27.50
C TRP A 587 14.31 -9.94 26.63
N HIS A 588 13.11 -10.37 27.03
CA HIS A 588 12.27 -11.30 26.27
C HIS A 588 11.31 -10.52 25.37
N LEU A 589 11.47 -10.65 24.06
CA LEU A 589 10.64 -9.89 23.12
C LEU A 589 9.24 -10.49 22.97
N SER A 590 8.23 -9.63 23.06
CA SER A 590 6.84 -9.90 22.67
C SER A 590 6.54 -9.48 21.22
N GLU A 591 5.35 -9.81 20.72
CA GLU A 591 4.87 -9.31 19.42
C GLU A 591 4.86 -7.77 19.37
N THR A 592 4.52 -7.13 20.48
CA THR A 592 4.48 -5.66 20.61
C THR A 592 5.89 -5.07 20.55
N ASP A 593 6.88 -5.72 21.18
CA ASP A 593 8.27 -5.26 21.11
C ASP A 593 8.81 -5.32 19.68
N VAL A 594 8.57 -6.45 19.00
CA VAL A 594 9.02 -6.65 17.61
C VAL A 594 8.32 -5.67 16.66
N TYR A 595 7.04 -5.34 16.92
CA TYR A 595 6.32 -4.32 16.16
C TYR A 595 6.97 -2.94 16.31
N TYR A 596 7.28 -2.50 17.53
CA TYR A 596 7.96 -1.22 17.73
C TYR A 596 9.37 -1.20 17.13
N ILE A 597 10.16 -2.25 17.34
CA ILE A 597 11.50 -2.39 16.74
C ILE A 597 11.41 -2.27 15.22
N SER A 598 10.43 -2.90 14.58
CA SER A 598 10.28 -2.83 13.11
C SER A 598 10.10 -1.40 12.59
N ILE A 599 9.27 -0.58 13.26
CA ILE A 599 9.05 0.83 12.88
C ILE A 599 10.33 1.64 13.10
N GLY A 600 10.98 1.46 14.25
CA GLY A 600 12.21 2.18 14.58
C GLY A 600 13.38 1.83 13.68
N CYS A 601 13.56 0.54 13.35
CA CYS A 601 14.55 0.09 12.37
C CYS A 601 14.34 0.79 11.03
N TYR A 602 13.09 0.99 10.61
CA TYR A 602 12.84 1.68 9.35
C TYR A 602 13.24 3.16 9.40
N ILE A 603 12.95 3.85 10.51
CA ILE A 603 13.39 5.23 10.78
C ILE A 603 14.92 5.34 10.75
N LEU A 604 15.61 4.44 11.47
CA LEU A 604 17.07 4.40 11.53
C LEU A 604 17.72 3.99 10.20
N GLY A 605 16.95 3.43 9.27
CA GLY A 605 17.43 3.07 7.93
C GLY A 605 17.82 4.26 7.07
N CYS A 606 17.37 5.49 7.38
CA CYS A 606 17.68 6.68 6.58
C CYS A 606 17.38 6.47 5.08
N ALA A 607 16.23 5.85 4.80
CA ALA A 607 15.73 5.41 3.49
C ALA A 607 16.35 4.12 2.89
N GLY A 608 17.39 3.56 3.51
CA GLY A 608 17.98 2.25 3.17
C GLY A 608 17.57 1.09 4.08
N GLY A 609 18.30 -0.02 4.00
CA GLY A 609 18.05 -1.26 4.79
C GLY A 609 16.86 -2.12 4.33
N GLY A 610 16.10 -1.65 3.33
CA GLY A 610 14.91 -2.34 2.81
C GLY A 610 13.72 -2.31 3.77
N THR A 611 12.53 -2.66 3.26
CA THR A 611 11.32 -2.69 4.09
C THR A 611 11.41 -3.79 5.16
N PRO A 612 11.19 -3.50 6.45
CA PRO A 612 11.22 -4.50 7.51
C PRO A 612 9.99 -5.42 7.51
N TYR A 613 8.95 -5.10 6.73
CA TYR A 613 7.61 -5.69 6.85
C TYR A 613 7.60 -7.22 6.74
N GLY A 614 8.29 -7.79 5.75
CA GLY A 614 8.34 -9.24 5.55
C GLY A 614 8.98 -9.99 6.72
N LEU A 615 10.12 -9.49 7.23
CA LEU A 615 10.79 -10.08 8.38
C LEU A 615 10.02 -9.83 9.68
N TYR A 616 9.38 -8.68 9.84
CA TYR A 616 8.48 -8.42 10.97
C TYR A 616 7.38 -9.49 11.05
N LEU A 617 6.70 -9.77 9.94
CA LEU A 617 5.65 -10.78 9.90
C LEU A 617 6.20 -12.17 10.27
N GLN A 618 7.34 -12.56 9.71
CA GLN A 618 7.99 -13.84 10.02
C GLN A 618 8.37 -13.96 11.50
N THR A 619 8.96 -12.92 12.08
CA THR A 619 9.38 -12.89 13.50
C THR A 619 8.15 -12.90 14.42
N ARG A 620 7.09 -12.18 14.08
CA ARG A 620 5.81 -12.23 14.80
C ARG A 620 5.20 -13.63 14.78
N GLN A 621 5.18 -14.27 13.61
CA GLN A 621 4.67 -15.65 13.50
C GLN A 621 5.51 -16.62 14.34
N LEU A 622 6.84 -16.45 14.37
CA LEU A 622 7.69 -17.26 15.23
C LEU A 622 7.29 -17.18 16.71
N LEU A 623 6.98 -15.98 17.22
CA LEU A 623 6.52 -15.80 18.60
C LEU A 623 5.16 -16.44 18.83
N ARG A 624 4.23 -16.31 17.88
CA ARG A 624 2.91 -16.97 17.92
C ARG A 624 2.99 -18.50 17.96
N ASP A 625 4.01 -19.06 17.30
CA ASP A 625 4.29 -20.49 17.31
C ASP A 625 4.97 -20.95 18.62
N GLY A 626 5.13 -20.06 19.62
CA GLY A 626 5.76 -20.34 20.91
C GLY A 626 7.29 -20.19 20.92
N GLY A 627 7.86 -19.64 19.85
CA GLY A 627 9.28 -19.31 19.80
C GLY A 627 9.65 -18.18 20.77
N LYS A 628 10.91 -18.14 21.19
CA LYS A 628 11.43 -17.14 22.12
C LYS A 628 12.57 -16.37 21.49
N ILE A 629 12.64 -15.07 21.75
CA ILE A 629 13.73 -14.19 21.33
C ILE A 629 14.24 -13.46 22.57
N ARG A 630 15.57 -13.47 22.73
CA ARG A 630 16.27 -12.89 23.89
C ARG A 630 17.24 -11.81 23.40
N VAL A 631 17.14 -10.62 23.98
CA VAL A 631 18.05 -9.50 23.75
C VAL A 631 18.87 -9.24 25.01
N ILE A 632 20.16 -8.96 24.86
CA ILE A 632 21.09 -8.69 25.96
C ILE A 632 21.91 -7.43 25.68
N ASP A 633 22.24 -6.65 26.72
CA ASP A 633 23.17 -5.53 26.58
C ASP A 633 24.61 -6.05 26.36
N VAL A 634 25.45 -5.26 25.69
CA VAL A 634 26.86 -5.61 25.43
C VAL A 634 27.61 -5.84 26.74
N ASP A 635 27.32 -5.07 27.78
CA ASP A 635 28.01 -5.15 29.06
C ASP A 635 27.64 -6.41 29.86
N ASP A 636 26.46 -6.97 29.60
CA ASP A 636 25.93 -8.17 30.25
C ASP A 636 26.32 -9.47 29.51
N LEU A 637 27.02 -9.38 28.37
CA LEU A 637 27.51 -10.55 27.63
C LEU A 637 28.50 -11.40 28.44
N PRO A 638 28.56 -12.72 28.20
CA PRO A 638 29.68 -13.55 28.64
C PRO A 638 31.02 -13.07 28.07
N ASP A 639 32.12 -13.20 28.82
CA ASP A 639 33.44 -12.75 28.37
C ASP A 639 33.97 -13.55 27.15
N ASP A 640 33.52 -14.80 27.00
CA ASP A 640 33.82 -15.68 25.87
C ASP A 640 32.79 -15.57 24.73
N ALA A 641 31.93 -14.55 24.75
CA ALA A 641 30.91 -14.36 23.73
C ALA A 641 31.52 -14.20 22.32
N LEU A 642 30.96 -14.92 21.35
CA LEU A 642 31.28 -14.82 19.93
C LEU A 642 30.04 -14.34 19.18
N CYS A 643 29.99 -13.03 18.96
CA CYS A 643 28.84 -12.35 18.39
C CYS A 643 28.98 -12.24 16.88
N CYS A 644 28.13 -12.92 16.11
CA CYS A 644 28.20 -12.92 14.64
C CYS A 644 27.41 -11.74 14.04
N PRO A 645 28.06 -10.79 13.34
CA PRO A 645 27.36 -9.77 12.58
C PRO A 645 26.66 -10.40 11.37
N VAL A 646 25.37 -10.15 11.21
CA VAL A 646 24.57 -10.69 10.10
C VAL A 646 23.76 -9.60 9.39
N ALA A 647 23.56 -9.81 8.09
CA ALA A 647 22.73 -8.96 7.22
C ALA A 647 22.21 -9.76 6.02
N ALA A 648 21.21 -9.22 5.34
CA ALA A 648 20.84 -9.58 3.99
C ALA A 648 21.36 -8.52 2.99
N ALA A 649 21.73 -8.97 1.80
CA ALA A 649 22.12 -8.12 0.69
C ALA A 649 21.36 -8.52 -0.57
N GLY A 650 20.86 -7.53 -1.31
CA GLY A 650 20.11 -7.80 -2.54
C GLY A 650 19.21 -6.66 -2.96
N SER A 651 18.37 -6.94 -3.97
CA SER A 651 17.38 -5.99 -4.47
C SER A 651 16.20 -5.86 -3.50
N PRO A 652 15.78 -4.65 -3.11
CA PRO A 652 14.54 -4.45 -2.34
C PRO A 652 13.29 -5.00 -3.05
N VAL A 653 13.28 -5.05 -4.39
CA VAL A 653 12.17 -5.62 -5.18
C VAL A 653 12.06 -7.14 -5.00
N LEU A 654 13.17 -7.82 -4.72
CA LEU A 654 13.16 -9.23 -4.40
C LEU A 654 12.53 -9.51 -3.03
N ALA A 655 12.78 -8.63 -2.05
CA ALA A 655 12.30 -8.80 -0.68
C ALA A 655 10.76 -8.78 -0.57
N ILE A 656 10.06 -8.17 -1.52
CA ILE A 656 8.58 -8.15 -1.55
C ILE A 656 7.96 -9.36 -2.27
N GLU A 657 8.76 -10.13 -3.01
CA GLU A 657 8.28 -11.27 -3.81
C GLU A 657 8.79 -12.63 -3.28
N ARG A 658 10.02 -12.68 -2.77
CA ARG A 658 10.68 -13.89 -2.25
C ARG A 658 10.93 -13.75 -0.76
N LEU A 659 9.91 -14.08 0.04
CA LEU A 659 9.96 -13.97 1.50
C LEU A 659 10.58 -15.21 2.16
N GLY A 660 11.34 -14.98 3.23
CA GLY A 660 11.98 -16.02 4.02
C GLY A 660 13.18 -16.65 3.31
N GLY A 661 13.24 -17.99 3.33
CA GLY A 661 14.41 -18.76 2.90
C GLY A 661 15.48 -18.86 3.99
N ASN A 662 16.60 -19.51 3.67
CA ASN A 662 17.67 -19.83 4.63
C ASN A 662 18.95 -19.01 4.39
N MET A 663 18.87 -17.88 3.71
CA MET A 663 20.07 -17.16 3.23
C MET A 663 21.02 -16.79 4.37
N VAL A 664 20.53 -16.08 5.39
CA VAL A 664 21.35 -15.65 6.54
C VAL A 664 21.76 -16.85 7.40
N LEU A 665 20.83 -17.80 7.61
CA LEU A 665 21.08 -19.02 8.36
C LEU A 665 22.25 -19.83 7.76
N GLN A 666 22.22 -20.07 6.45
CA GLN A 666 23.27 -20.83 5.76
C GLN A 666 24.59 -20.05 5.68
N ALA A 667 24.55 -18.71 5.61
CA ALA A 667 25.75 -17.91 5.72
C ALA A 667 26.43 -18.08 7.09
N MET A 668 25.66 -18.02 8.19
CA MET A 668 26.17 -18.29 9.53
C MET A 668 26.74 -19.71 9.65
N GLN A 669 25.99 -20.73 9.23
CA GLN A 669 26.43 -22.13 9.27
C GLN A 669 27.69 -22.38 8.41
N GLY A 670 27.77 -21.73 7.25
CA GLY A 670 28.94 -21.78 6.37
C GLY A 670 30.18 -21.19 7.05
N LEU A 671 30.00 -20.07 7.75
CA LEU A 671 31.08 -19.42 8.49
C LEU A 671 31.52 -20.21 9.73
N GLU A 672 30.58 -20.73 10.53
CA GLU A 672 30.89 -21.63 11.65
C GLU A 672 31.71 -22.84 11.20
N LYS A 673 31.31 -23.46 10.08
CA LYS A 673 32.01 -24.60 9.50
C LYS A 673 33.44 -24.24 9.09
N TYR A 674 33.64 -23.06 8.50
CA TYR A 674 34.95 -22.60 8.07
C TYR A 674 35.87 -22.26 9.26
N LEU A 675 35.35 -21.52 10.25
CA LEU A 675 36.09 -21.08 11.43
C LEU A 675 36.27 -22.19 12.47
N ASN A 676 35.46 -23.26 12.40
CA ASN A 676 35.38 -24.31 13.40
C ASN A 676 35.05 -23.77 14.80
N ILE A 677 34.03 -22.91 14.88
CA ILE A 677 33.54 -22.29 16.12
C ILE A 677 32.01 -22.43 16.21
N LYS A 678 31.45 -22.05 17.36
CA LYS A 678 30.02 -21.83 17.54
C LYS A 678 29.74 -20.41 17.98
N PHE A 679 28.77 -19.78 17.33
CA PHE A 679 28.31 -18.46 17.73
C PHE A 679 27.49 -18.58 19.01
N THR A 680 27.73 -17.66 19.95
CA THR A 680 27.01 -17.59 21.23
C THR A 680 26.11 -16.37 21.34
N ALA A 681 26.20 -15.45 20.36
CA ALA A 681 25.23 -14.38 20.13
C ALA A 681 25.17 -13.97 18.65
N THR A 682 24.07 -13.35 18.24
CA THR A 682 23.96 -12.64 16.96
C THR A 682 24.13 -11.15 17.18
N LEU A 683 24.75 -10.48 16.22
CA LEU A 683 24.90 -9.04 16.20
C LEU A 683 24.29 -8.47 14.93
N THR A 684 23.66 -7.32 15.07
CA THR A 684 23.15 -6.54 13.96
C THR A 684 24.30 -5.90 13.20
N ALA A 685 24.48 -6.23 11.92
CA ALA A 685 25.49 -5.53 11.13
C ALA A 685 25.08 -4.07 10.89
N GLU A 686 23.81 -3.83 10.56
CA GLU A 686 23.21 -2.50 10.45
C GLU A 686 21.78 -2.52 11.02
N ILE A 687 21.43 -1.52 11.85
CA ILE A 687 20.09 -1.45 12.47
C ILE A 687 18.98 -1.06 11.47
N GLY A 688 19.37 -0.55 10.30
CA GLY A 688 18.47 -0.01 9.29
C GLY A 688 17.56 -1.05 8.64
N GLY A 689 16.26 -0.75 8.57
CA GLY A 689 15.28 -1.53 7.83
C GLY A 689 15.19 -2.99 8.24
N SER A 690 15.14 -3.89 7.26
CA SER A 690 15.00 -5.33 7.47
C SER A 690 16.22 -5.97 8.17
N ASN A 691 17.41 -5.41 8.00
CA ASN A 691 18.64 -5.93 8.59
C ASN A 691 18.66 -5.82 10.12
N GLY A 692 17.92 -4.86 10.70
CA GLY A 692 17.71 -4.78 12.15
C GLY A 692 16.90 -5.96 12.71
N LEU A 693 16.06 -6.62 11.92
CA LEU A 693 15.23 -7.74 12.38
C LEU A 693 15.85 -9.13 12.14
N ALA A 694 16.75 -9.26 11.17
CA ALA A 694 17.36 -10.54 10.83
C ALA A 694 18.09 -11.21 12.03
N PRO A 695 18.96 -10.51 12.79
CA PRO A 695 19.61 -11.09 13.97
C PRO A 695 18.61 -11.63 15.00
N LEU A 696 17.52 -10.91 15.29
CA LEU A 696 16.48 -11.35 16.22
C LEU A 696 15.86 -12.68 15.82
N LEU A 697 15.58 -12.84 14.52
CA LEU A 697 15.06 -14.08 13.98
C LEU A 697 16.06 -15.22 14.16
N LEU A 698 17.35 -15.02 13.82
CA LEU A 698 18.37 -16.07 13.91
C LEU A 698 18.76 -16.42 15.36
N ALA A 699 18.72 -15.46 16.28
CA ALA A 699 18.95 -15.67 17.71
C ALA A 699 17.86 -16.53 18.36
N SER A 700 16.65 -16.54 17.79
CA SER A 700 15.49 -17.18 18.39
C SER A 700 15.69 -18.67 18.70
N SER A 701 14.84 -19.19 19.59
CA SER A 701 14.81 -20.60 20.01
C SER A 701 14.52 -21.58 18.86
N ARG A 702 14.10 -21.10 17.69
CA ARG A 702 13.87 -21.93 16.50
C ARG A 702 15.17 -22.26 15.76
N TYR A 703 16.16 -21.37 15.84
CA TYR A 703 17.39 -21.49 15.06
C TYR A 703 18.58 -21.76 15.98
N TYR A 704 19.21 -20.72 16.54
CA TYR A 704 20.40 -20.89 17.37
C TYR A 704 20.10 -20.96 18.88
N ASP A 705 18.96 -20.43 19.33
CA ASP A 705 18.65 -20.28 20.76
C ASP A 705 19.77 -19.58 21.56
N ILE A 706 20.20 -18.43 21.04
CA ILE A 706 21.26 -17.58 21.59
C ILE A 706 20.74 -16.15 21.80
N TYR A 707 21.58 -15.26 22.33
CA TYR A 707 21.21 -13.86 22.51
C TYR A 707 21.35 -13.07 21.20
N CYS A 708 20.48 -12.09 21.00
CA CYS A 708 20.76 -10.96 20.13
C CYS A 708 21.32 -9.81 20.97
N VAL A 709 22.42 -9.22 20.52
CA VAL A 709 23.02 -8.09 21.24
C VAL A 709 22.23 -6.81 20.96
N ASP A 710 21.95 -6.01 21.99
CA ASP A 710 21.41 -4.65 21.86
C ASP A 710 22.52 -3.67 21.43
N ALA A 711 23.01 -3.88 20.21
CA ALA A 711 24.00 -3.06 19.55
C ALA A 711 24.00 -3.37 18.05
N ASP A 712 24.61 -2.48 17.27
CA ASP A 712 24.94 -2.75 15.88
C ASP A 712 26.29 -2.14 15.50
N LEU A 713 26.73 -2.34 14.25
CA LEU A 713 28.04 -1.88 13.78
C LEU A 713 27.99 -0.59 12.95
N MET A 714 26.82 0.05 12.83
CA MET A 714 26.62 1.22 11.97
C MET A 714 25.80 2.36 12.60
N GLY A 715 24.80 2.07 13.44
CA GLY A 715 23.84 3.03 14.00
C GLY A 715 22.82 3.57 12.99
N ARG A 716 22.96 3.18 11.72
CA ARG A 716 22.13 3.52 10.55
C ARG A 716 22.39 2.50 9.43
N ALA A 717 21.78 2.66 8.26
CA ALA A 717 22.19 1.91 7.07
C ALA A 717 23.39 2.57 6.35
N PHE A 718 24.32 1.73 5.86
CA PHE A 718 25.40 2.13 4.96
C PHE A 718 25.55 1.16 3.77
N PRO A 719 25.95 1.63 2.58
CA PRO A 719 25.85 0.85 1.35
C PRO A 719 27.02 -0.12 1.06
N ALA A 720 28.08 -0.13 1.88
CA ALA A 720 29.33 -0.84 1.57
C ALA A 720 29.91 -1.60 2.77
N PHE A 721 30.55 -2.75 2.50
CA PHE A 721 31.01 -3.68 3.54
C PHE A 721 31.99 -3.05 4.54
N GLN A 722 32.90 -2.19 4.08
CA GLN A 722 33.89 -1.54 4.94
C GLN A 722 33.30 -0.45 5.84
N MET A 723 32.06 -0.03 5.62
CA MET A 723 31.36 0.95 6.45
C MET A 723 30.81 0.29 7.72
N SER A 724 31.67 -0.50 8.37
CA SER A 724 31.45 -1.15 9.65
C SER A 724 32.36 -0.49 10.68
N SER A 725 31.86 -0.27 11.87
CA SER A 725 32.65 0.30 12.97
C SER A 725 33.85 -0.55 13.36
N LEU A 726 33.82 -1.87 13.11
CA LEU A 726 34.98 -2.76 13.29
C LEU A 726 36.16 -2.35 12.39
N TYR A 727 35.90 -1.72 11.25
CA TYR A 727 36.95 -1.27 10.33
C TYR A 727 37.67 0.00 10.78
N ILE A 728 37.08 0.76 11.71
CA ILE A 728 37.70 2.00 12.23
C ILE A 728 39.00 1.66 12.97
N GLY A 729 39.00 0.59 13.77
CA GLY A 729 40.18 0.10 14.50
C GLY A 729 41.07 -0.86 13.71
N ALA A 730 40.61 -1.34 12.56
CA ALA A 730 41.34 -2.28 11.72
C ALA A 730 42.46 -1.58 10.93
N LYS A 731 43.56 -2.31 10.69
CA LYS A 731 44.68 -1.82 9.86
C LYS A 731 44.52 -2.23 8.41
N ASP A 732 43.88 -3.37 8.18
CA ASP A 732 43.68 -3.96 6.87
C ASP A 732 42.24 -4.46 6.74
N ILE A 733 41.68 -4.45 5.53
CA ILE A 733 40.33 -4.97 5.29
C ILE A 733 40.22 -6.46 5.62
N ASN A 734 41.34 -7.19 5.53
CA ASN A 734 41.42 -8.60 5.88
C ASN A 734 41.17 -8.84 7.38
N ASP A 735 41.28 -7.82 8.24
CA ASP A 735 40.89 -7.91 9.65
C ASP A 735 39.37 -8.05 9.84
N LEU A 736 38.56 -7.78 8.80
CA LEU A 736 37.10 -8.01 8.78
C LEU A 736 36.71 -9.34 8.12
N LEU A 737 37.70 -10.07 7.57
CA LEU A 737 37.50 -11.36 6.92
C LEU A 737 37.87 -12.49 7.90
N PRO A 738 37.31 -13.70 7.72
CA PRO A 738 36.44 -14.15 6.63
C PRO A 738 35.00 -13.62 6.71
N VAL A 739 34.35 -13.53 5.54
CA VAL A 739 32.90 -13.31 5.41
C VAL A 739 32.29 -14.44 4.58
N CYS A 740 31.13 -14.94 4.99
CA CYS A 740 30.36 -15.92 4.25
C CYS A 740 29.13 -15.25 3.62
N ILE A 741 28.88 -15.55 2.35
CA ILE A 741 27.69 -15.15 1.60
C ILE A 741 26.96 -16.40 1.09
N SER A 742 25.62 -16.43 1.15
CA SER A 742 24.82 -17.60 0.80
C SER A 742 23.55 -17.26 0.05
N SER A 743 23.18 -18.12 -0.92
CA SER A 743 21.89 -18.06 -1.62
C SER A 743 20.71 -18.57 -0.79
N GLY A 744 20.96 -19.31 0.30
CA GLY A 744 19.93 -20.01 1.06
C GLY A 744 19.44 -21.32 0.44
N GLU A 745 19.94 -21.68 -0.73
CA GLU A 745 19.59 -22.88 -1.50
C GLU A 745 20.74 -23.90 -1.54
N GLY A 746 21.81 -23.66 -0.76
CA GLY A 746 22.99 -24.54 -0.67
C GLY A 746 24.25 -24.00 -1.34
N THR A 747 24.18 -22.88 -2.07
CA THR A 747 25.37 -22.22 -2.64
C THR A 747 25.94 -21.23 -1.64
N ASN A 748 27.11 -21.57 -1.09
CA ASN A 748 27.82 -20.76 -0.09
C ASN A 748 29.22 -20.39 -0.61
N VAL A 749 29.64 -19.14 -0.40
CA VAL A 749 30.99 -18.65 -0.71
C VAL A 749 31.57 -18.02 0.55
N VAL A 750 32.77 -18.45 0.93
CA VAL A 750 33.54 -17.82 2.02
C VAL A 750 34.69 -17.04 1.40
N LEU A 751 34.67 -15.72 1.57
CA LEU A 751 35.76 -14.85 1.17
C LEU A 751 36.72 -14.68 2.37
N THR A 752 37.92 -15.21 2.23
CA THR A 752 38.91 -15.30 3.32
C THR A 752 39.96 -14.19 3.28
N SER A 753 40.17 -13.60 2.11
CA SER A 753 41.12 -12.51 1.92
C SER A 753 40.77 -11.69 0.68
N ALA A 754 41.12 -10.41 0.68
CA ALA A 754 40.98 -9.51 -0.47
C ALA A 754 42.14 -8.51 -0.52
N LYS A 755 42.38 -7.94 -1.70
CA LYS A 755 43.40 -6.91 -1.92
C LYS A 755 43.05 -5.59 -1.20
N ASP A 756 41.79 -5.21 -1.25
CA ASP A 756 41.26 -3.96 -0.74
C ASP A 756 39.74 -4.07 -0.54
N HIS A 757 39.13 -3.09 0.13
CA HIS A 757 37.69 -3.04 0.39
C HIS A 757 36.84 -2.98 -0.88
N ILE A 758 37.34 -2.34 -1.94
CA ILE A 758 36.66 -2.28 -3.24
C ILE A 758 36.51 -3.69 -3.82
N SER A 759 37.54 -4.51 -3.69
CA SER A 759 37.54 -5.90 -4.16
C SER A 759 36.55 -6.77 -3.37
N VAL A 760 36.44 -6.58 -2.05
CA VAL A 760 35.43 -7.26 -1.23
C VAL A 760 34.03 -6.96 -1.74
N ASP A 761 33.70 -5.67 -1.87
CA ASP A 761 32.39 -5.20 -2.32
C ASP A 761 32.03 -5.72 -3.72
N ARG A 762 33.00 -5.74 -4.65
CA ARG A 762 32.80 -6.29 -6.01
C ARG A 762 32.48 -7.78 -5.99
N VAL A 763 33.21 -8.57 -5.21
CA VAL A 763 33.00 -10.02 -5.11
C VAL A 763 31.65 -10.33 -4.48
N LEU A 764 31.31 -9.68 -3.36
CA LEU A 764 30.03 -9.87 -2.68
C LEU A 764 28.84 -9.51 -3.59
N ARG A 765 28.95 -8.41 -4.35
CA ARG A 765 27.92 -8.03 -5.33
C ARG A 765 27.79 -9.02 -6.48
N ALA A 766 28.89 -9.44 -7.09
CA ALA A 766 28.87 -10.42 -8.16
C ALA A 766 28.28 -11.77 -7.72
N ALA A 767 28.62 -12.21 -6.49
CA ALA A 767 28.03 -13.39 -5.89
C ALA A 767 26.52 -13.21 -5.67
N THR A 768 26.07 -12.08 -5.10
CA THR A 768 24.65 -11.77 -4.90
C THR A 768 23.87 -11.81 -6.21
N MET A 769 24.41 -11.25 -7.29
CA MET A 769 23.77 -11.28 -8.61
C MET A 769 23.57 -12.71 -9.12
N THR A 770 24.60 -13.55 -8.97
CA THR A 770 24.55 -14.96 -9.38
C THR A 770 23.60 -15.80 -8.52
N MET A 771 23.33 -15.37 -7.28
CA MET A 771 22.42 -16.01 -6.32
C MET A 771 20.94 -15.59 -6.49
N GLY A 772 20.57 -15.05 -7.65
CA GLY A 772 19.19 -14.59 -7.90
C GLY A 772 18.87 -13.26 -7.20
N LEU A 773 19.85 -12.33 -7.18
CA LEU A 773 19.74 -10.95 -6.66
C LEU A 773 19.48 -10.80 -5.15
N GLY A 774 19.65 -11.87 -4.38
CA GLY A 774 19.48 -11.86 -2.93
C GLY A 774 20.37 -12.89 -2.26
N SER A 775 20.97 -12.49 -1.15
CA SER A 775 21.86 -13.33 -0.37
C SER A 775 21.87 -12.94 1.10
N GLY A 776 22.28 -13.88 1.94
CA GLY A 776 22.55 -13.65 3.35
C GLY A 776 24.05 -13.53 3.57
N ILE A 777 24.44 -12.69 4.51
CA ILE A 777 25.83 -12.41 4.86
C ILE A 777 26.02 -12.69 6.36
N ALA A 778 27.10 -13.40 6.68
CA ALA A 778 27.64 -13.54 8.02
C ALA A 778 29.11 -13.11 8.00
N ALA A 779 29.47 -12.13 8.82
CA ALA A 779 30.84 -11.64 8.94
C ALA A 779 31.56 -12.29 10.12
N ARG A 780 32.88 -12.08 10.23
CA ARG A 780 33.65 -12.61 11.35
C ARG A 780 33.02 -12.24 12.70
N PRO A 781 33.07 -13.14 13.71
CA PRO A 781 32.54 -12.80 15.03
C PRO A 781 33.39 -11.73 15.70
N ALA A 782 32.75 -10.98 16.60
CA ALA A 782 33.37 -10.05 17.52
C ALA A 782 33.15 -10.51 18.96
N GLY A 783 34.15 -10.28 19.82
CA GLY A 783 34.06 -10.58 21.24
C GLY A 783 33.44 -9.44 22.05
N LYS A 784 33.03 -9.71 23.30
CA LYS A 784 32.49 -8.70 24.23
C LYS A 784 33.39 -7.45 24.32
N SER A 785 34.67 -7.65 24.62
CA SER A 785 35.64 -6.56 24.79
C SER A 785 35.80 -5.71 23.54
N GLU A 786 35.73 -6.32 22.35
CA GLU A 786 35.77 -5.58 21.08
C GLU A 786 34.50 -4.75 20.89
N LEU A 787 33.32 -5.33 21.14
CA LEU A 787 32.04 -4.63 20.98
C LEU A 787 31.86 -3.46 21.94
N GLN A 788 32.39 -3.53 23.17
CA GLN A 788 32.35 -2.41 24.12
C GLN A 788 33.03 -1.15 23.59
N HIS A 789 33.98 -1.29 22.65
CA HIS A 789 34.73 -0.16 22.08
C HIS A 789 34.36 0.15 20.63
N CYS A 790 33.87 -0.85 19.89
CA CYS A 790 33.72 -0.78 18.45
C CYS A 790 32.28 -1.02 17.98
N SER A 791 31.26 -1.01 18.85
CA SER A 791 29.85 -1.05 18.45
C SER A 791 29.14 0.28 18.70
N VAL A 792 28.00 0.47 18.04
CA VAL A 792 27.01 1.47 18.41
C VAL A 792 26.06 0.80 19.41
N PRO A 793 26.13 1.15 20.70
CA PRO A 793 25.36 0.46 21.73
C PRO A 793 23.88 0.87 21.67
N ARG A 794 23.02 -0.04 22.14
CA ARG A 794 21.60 0.20 22.45
C ARG A 794 20.73 0.57 21.25
N SER A 795 21.12 0.15 20.06
CA SER A 795 20.39 0.49 18.83
C SER A 795 19.04 -0.24 18.72
N MET A 796 18.90 -1.44 19.28
CA MET A 796 17.59 -2.11 19.40
C MET A 796 16.70 -1.36 20.39
N SER A 797 17.24 -0.95 21.55
CA SER A 797 16.53 -0.09 22.51
C SER A 797 16.04 1.21 21.86
N LEU A 798 16.87 1.89 21.06
CA LEU A 798 16.47 3.09 20.34
C LEU A 798 15.34 2.79 19.34
N SER A 799 15.47 1.73 18.54
CA SER A 799 14.44 1.34 17.57
C SER A 799 13.08 1.10 18.24
N TRP A 800 13.05 0.38 19.36
CA TRP A 800 11.84 0.14 20.14
C TRP A 800 11.20 1.44 20.63
N ARG A 801 12.00 2.39 21.11
CA ARG A 801 11.51 3.68 21.61
C ARG A 801 10.89 4.54 20.51
N LEU A 802 11.58 4.62 19.37
CA LEU A 802 11.09 5.36 18.22
C LEU A 802 9.79 4.76 17.71
N GLY A 803 9.72 3.44 17.55
CA GLY A 803 8.49 2.76 17.12
C GLY A 803 7.33 2.92 18.10
N ARG A 804 7.59 2.82 19.40
CA ARG A 804 6.57 3.07 20.45
C ARG A 804 6.05 4.50 20.38
N ALA A 805 6.93 5.49 20.21
CA ALA A 805 6.56 6.90 20.09
C ALA A 805 5.63 7.13 18.89
N VAL A 806 5.97 6.56 17.72
CA VAL A 806 5.13 6.67 16.52
C VAL A 806 3.78 5.99 16.73
N HIS A 807 3.76 4.77 17.28
CA HIS A 807 2.51 4.07 17.54
C HIS A 807 1.59 4.86 18.48
N LEU A 808 2.12 5.35 19.60
CA LEU A 808 1.33 6.14 20.56
C LEU A 808 0.78 7.43 19.93
N ALA A 809 1.56 8.10 19.09
CA ALA A 809 1.09 9.27 18.36
C ALA A 809 -0.06 8.93 17.40
N ARG A 810 -0.05 7.75 16.76
CA ARG A 810 -1.15 7.31 15.87
C ARG A 810 -2.41 7.04 16.66
N SER A 811 -2.28 6.24 17.70
CA SER A 811 -3.41 5.83 18.54
C SER A 811 -4.08 7.03 19.22
N ALA A 812 -3.32 8.09 19.51
CA ALA A 812 -3.83 9.34 20.05
C ALA A 812 -4.28 10.38 18.99
N GLY A 813 -4.13 10.11 17.69
CA GLY A 813 -4.43 11.06 16.61
C GLY A 813 -3.52 12.31 16.58
N ASN A 814 -2.33 12.23 17.17
CA ASN A 814 -1.40 13.35 17.39
C ASN A 814 -0.14 13.27 16.50
N ILE A 815 -0.25 12.70 15.31
CA ILE A 815 0.91 12.49 14.42
C ILE A 815 1.59 13.79 14.03
N GLY A 816 0.86 14.90 13.91
CA GLY A 816 1.43 16.22 13.64
C GLY A 816 2.56 16.64 14.61
N THR A 817 2.58 16.09 15.82
CA THR A 817 3.61 16.38 16.85
C THR A 817 4.58 15.23 17.13
N VAL A 818 4.50 14.11 16.41
CA VAL A 818 5.32 12.91 16.66
C VAL A 818 6.82 13.21 16.68
N HIS A 819 7.27 14.16 15.85
CA HIS A 819 8.65 14.60 15.79
C HIS A 819 9.21 15.05 17.16
N LYS A 820 8.38 15.59 18.06
CA LYS A 820 8.81 16.00 19.41
C LYS A 820 9.13 14.80 20.28
N ASP A 821 8.32 13.73 20.20
CA ASP A 821 8.57 12.48 20.91
C ASP A 821 9.82 11.79 20.37
N LEU A 822 10.00 11.77 19.05
CA LEU A 822 11.21 11.22 18.43
C LEU A 822 12.47 11.98 18.88
N ILE A 823 12.43 13.33 18.90
CA ILE A 823 13.54 14.15 19.41
C ILE A 823 13.88 13.78 20.85
N ARG A 824 12.87 13.58 21.72
CA ARG A 824 13.09 13.14 23.11
C ARG A 824 13.78 11.79 23.16
N GLU A 825 13.36 10.81 22.37
CA GLU A 825 13.95 9.46 22.40
C GLU A 825 15.38 9.42 21.81
N PHE A 826 15.75 10.36 20.95
CA PHE A 826 17.15 10.57 20.52
C PHE A 826 18.03 11.27 21.58
N GLY A 827 17.47 11.65 22.74
CA GLY A 827 18.19 12.32 23.83
C GLY A 827 17.88 13.82 23.96
N GLY A 828 17.03 14.38 23.10
CA GLY A 828 16.57 15.77 23.17
C GLY A 828 17.05 16.66 22.02
N PRO A 829 16.70 17.97 22.05
CA PRO A 829 16.96 18.92 20.97
C PRO A 829 18.44 19.11 20.59
N GLN A 830 19.36 18.81 21.51
CA GLN A 830 20.79 18.84 21.22
C GLN A 830 21.23 17.67 20.32
N SER A 831 20.51 16.55 20.33
CA SER A 831 20.86 15.34 19.58
C SER A 831 20.06 15.18 18.30
N ALA A 832 18.81 15.62 18.28
CA ALA A 832 17.96 15.54 17.09
C ALA A 832 17.06 16.76 16.95
N ARG A 833 16.66 17.07 15.71
CA ARG A 833 15.74 18.17 15.40
C ARG A 833 14.90 17.88 14.16
N LYS A 834 13.67 18.41 14.15
CA LYS A 834 12.91 18.59 12.90
C LYS A 834 13.50 19.80 12.18
N VAL A 835 14.10 19.57 11.02
CA VAL A 835 14.74 20.63 10.22
C VAL A 835 13.79 21.19 9.16
N PHE A 836 12.81 20.39 8.75
CA PHE A 836 11.87 20.80 7.71
C PHE A 836 10.56 20.04 7.82
N GLU A 837 9.50 20.68 7.37
CA GLU A 837 8.19 20.08 7.14
C GLU A 837 7.68 20.61 5.81
N GLY A 838 7.33 19.71 4.90
CA GLY A 838 7.10 20.09 3.53
C GLY A 838 6.45 19.00 2.69
N LYS A 839 6.28 19.32 1.41
CA LYS A 839 5.71 18.43 0.40
C LYS A 839 6.80 18.03 -0.59
N ILE A 840 6.87 16.74 -0.92
CA ILE A 840 7.75 16.25 -1.99
C ILE A 840 7.25 16.81 -3.32
N ILE A 841 8.08 17.61 -4.00
CA ILE A 841 7.73 18.24 -5.28
C ILE A 841 8.57 17.73 -6.46
N GLY A 842 9.65 16.99 -6.18
CA GLY A 842 10.51 16.50 -7.24
C GLY A 842 11.40 15.35 -6.78
N ILE A 843 11.55 14.37 -7.66
CA ILE A 843 12.46 13.25 -7.49
C ILE A 843 13.19 13.09 -8.81
N VAL A 844 14.49 13.40 -8.82
CA VAL A 844 15.36 13.09 -9.96
C VAL A 844 16.07 11.81 -9.62
N GLN A 845 15.72 10.72 -10.31
CA GLN A 845 16.35 9.42 -10.11
C GLN A 845 17.02 8.96 -11.40
N SER A 846 18.24 8.46 -11.27
CA SER A 846 18.95 7.75 -12.32
C SER A 846 19.49 6.44 -11.74
N LEU A 847 19.31 5.35 -12.47
CA LEU A 847 19.97 4.10 -12.14
C LEU A 847 21.38 4.13 -12.73
N GLN A 848 22.40 4.03 -11.89
CA GLN A 848 23.78 3.81 -12.32
C GLN A 848 24.25 2.47 -11.74
N GLY A 849 24.37 1.46 -12.62
CA GLY A 849 24.61 0.07 -12.20
C GLY A 849 23.47 -0.47 -11.33
N SER A 850 23.81 -1.04 -10.17
CA SER A 850 22.84 -1.61 -9.23
C SER A 850 22.34 -0.64 -8.15
N ARG A 851 22.74 0.65 -8.18
CA ARG A 851 22.40 1.63 -7.13
C ARG A 851 21.50 2.76 -7.66
N SER A 852 20.54 3.16 -6.82
CA SER A 852 19.59 4.23 -7.12
C SER A 852 20.17 5.60 -6.75
N HIS A 853 20.76 6.31 -7.71
CA HIS A 853 21.24 7.66 -7.45
C HIS A 853 20.12 8.65 -7.69
N GLY A 854 19.91 9.58 -6.77
CA GLY A 854 18.91 10.61 -6.99
C GLY A 854 18.99 11.79 -6.05
N THR A 855 18.05 12.70 -6.24
CA THR A 855 17.84 13.84 -5.36
C THR A 855 16.35 14.01 -5.14
N LEU A 856 15.98 14.01 -3.85
CA LEU A 856 14.65 14.36 -3.39
C LEU A 856 14.57 15.87 -3.16
N VAL A 857 13.50 16.51 -3.63
CA VAL A 857 13.23 17.94 -3.45
C VAL A 857 11.91 18.11 -2.70
N ILE A 858 11.97 18.86 -1.60
CA ILE A 858 10.84 19.09 -0.71
C ILE A 858 10.67 20.60 -0.53
N GLU A 859 9.46 21.10 -0.75
CA GLU A 859 9.11 22.50 -0.57
C GLU A 859 8.26 22.72 0.69
N LYS A 860 8.38 23.91 1.26
CA LYS A 860 7.68 24.31 2.47
C LYS A 860 6.17 24.28 2.23
N LEU A 861 5.43 23.83 3.25
CA LEU A 861 3.97 23.84 3.19
C LEU A 861 3.42 25.26 3.10
N LYS A 862 2.52 25.49 2.14
CA LYS A 862 1.74 26.73 2.00
C LYS A 862 0.71 26.83 3.14
N ASP A 863 0.19 28.02 3.43
CA ASP A 863 -0.65 28.27 4.61
C ASP A 863 -1.88 27.35 4.71
N TYR A 864 -2.56 27.12 3.58
CA TYR A 864 -3.70 26.20 3.49
C TYR A 864 -3.33 24.71 3.58
N GLU A 865 -2.06 24.35 3.45
CA GLU A 865 -1.62 22.95 3.48
C GLU A 865 -1.35 22.46 4.91
N ARG A 866 -1.41 23.37 5.88
CA ARG A 866 -1.11 23.16 7.30
C ARG A 866 -2.35 22.75 8.07
N GLU A 867 -2.22 21.75 8.93
CA GLU A 867 -3.32 21.28 9.78
C GLU A 867 -3.47 22.06 11.09
N SER A 868 -2.55 22.98 11.40
CA SER A 868 -2.52 23.73 12.65
C SER A 868 -2.14 25.20 12.44
N ASP A 869 -2.76 26.12 13.21
CA ASP A 869 -2.48 27.56 13.23
C ASP A 869 -1.12 27.92 13.90
N TYR A 870 -0.18 26.98 13.98
CA TYR A 870 1.15 27.24 14.53
C TYR A 870 1.93 28.14 13.56
N LYS A 871 2.34 29.32 14.05
CA LYS A 871 3.28 30.20 13.34
C LYS A 871 4.64 29.52 13.26
N ASP A 872 5.24 29.51 12.07
CA ASP A 872 6.65 29.12 11.93
C ASP A 872 7.55 30.02 12.78
N ASP A 873 8.64 29.46 13.27
CA ASP A 873 9.81 30.28 13.60
C ASP A 873 10.26 31.05 12.34
N THR A 874 10.75 32.27 12.50
CA THR A 874 11.10 33.17 11.40
C THR A 874 12.32 32.75 10.57
N ASP A 875 12.87 31.55 10.81
CA ASP A 875 14.12 31.03 10.22
C ASP A 875 13.99 29.59 9.68
N VAL A 876 12.87 29.29 9.03
CA VAL A 876 12.66 27.99 8.35
C VAL A 876 13.03 28.11 6.87
N PRO A 877 13.74 27.13 6.27
CA PRO A 877 14.02 27.12 4.83
C PRO A 877 12.74 27.24 3.98
N GLU A 878 12.87 27.65 2.72
CA GLU A 878 11.79 27.60 1.71
C GLU A 878 11.73 26.22 1.05
N SER A 879 12.88 25.57 0.88
CA SER A 879 12.97 24.21 0.34
C SER A 879 14.20 23.47 0.86
N VAL A 880 14.17 22.15 0.77
CA VAL A 880 15.31 21.29 1.04
C VAL A 880 15.53 20.27 -0.08
N ARG A 881 16.80 19.90 -0.28
CA ARG A 881 17.26 18.91 -1.25
C ARG A 881 18.05 17.82 -0.55
N ILE A 882 17.71 16.57 -0.83
CA ILE A 882 18.33 15.39 -0.22
C ILE A 882 18.88 14.47 -1.32
N PRO A 883 20.18 14.56 -1.64
CA PRO A 883 20.88 13.56 -2.46
C PRO A 883 20.92 12.18 -1.77
N PHE A 884 20.68 11.12 -2.55
CA PHE A 884 20.67 9.73 -2.08
C PHE A 884 21.32 8.76 -3.07
N LEU A 885 21.80 7.61 -2.57
CA LEU A 885 22.34 6.47 -3.33
C LEU A 885 21.51 5.18 -3.16
N ASN A 886 20.89 5.08 -1.99
CA ASN A 886 19.92 4.11 -1.46
C ASN A 886 19.49 4.65 -0.10
N GLU A 887 20.44 5.26 0.62
CA GLU A 887 20.26 6.04 1.84
C GLU A 887 20.38 7.53 1.58
N ASN A 888 19.78 8.35 2.45
CA ASN A 888 19.91 9.81 2.44
C ASN A 888 21.29 10.23 2.96
N LEU A 889 22.02 11.01 2.16
CA LEU A 889 23.45 11.31 2.41
C LEU A 889 23.71 12.76 2.81
N VAL A 890 23.02 13.71 2.20
CA VAL A 890 23.23 15.15 2.41
C VAL A 890 21.88 15.85 2.52
N LEU A 891 21.79 16.89 3.34
CA LEU A 891 20.63 17.77 3.43
C LEU A 891 21.06 19.22 3.15
N GLU A 892 20.67 19.73 1.99
CA GLU A 892 20.84 21.13 1.59
C GLU A 892 19.52 21.88 1.78
N ALA A 893 19.55 23.03 2.46
CA ALA A 893 18.42 23.93 2.62
C ALA A 893 18.62 25.20 1.80
N THR A 894 17.54 25.71 1.23
CA THR A 894 17.50 27.01 0.55
C THR A 894 16.53 27.93 1.29
N TYR A 895 16.98 29.10 1.73
CA TYR A 895 16.20 30.10 2.47
C TYR A 895 15.61 31.16 1.53
N SER A 896 14.66 31.95 2.02
CA SER A 896 13.99 33.02 1.26
C SER A 896 14.94 34.12 0.76
N SER A 897 16.10 34.30 1.41
CA SER A 897 17.20 35.16 0.97
C SER A 897 17.92 34.65 -0.29
N GLY A 898 17.66 33.40 -0.70
CA GLY A 898 18.43 32.67 -1.71
C GLY A 898 19.69 32.00 -1.15
N GLU A 899 19.99 32.17 0.15
CA GLU A 899 21.11 31.49 0.81
C GLU A 899 20.89 29.97 0.82
N LYS A 900 21.96 29.22 0.51
CA LYS A 900 22.00 27.77 0.61
C LYS A 900 22.90 27.33 1.75
N LYS A 901 22.41 26.40 2.56
CA LYS A 901 23.15 25.87 3.72
C LYS A 901 23.05 24.36 3.79
N ILE A 902 24.17 23.70 4.06
CA ILE A 902 24.17 22.29 4.41
C ILE A 902 23.75 22.15 5.87
N LEU A 903 22.64 21.46 6.11
CA LEU A 903 22.08 21.28 7.47
C LEU A 903 22.52 19.99 8.14
N ALA A 904 22.86 18.97 7.35
CA ALA A 904 23.41 17.70 7.81
C ALA A 904 24.09 16.95 6.66
N THR A 905 25.07 16.12 7.01
CA THR A 905 25.71 15.16 6.10
C THR A 905 25.94 13.87 6.85
N VAL A 906 25.97 12.76 6.11
CA VAL A 906 26.49 11.47 6.59
C VAL A 906 27.84 11.66 7.32
N PRO A 907 28.09 11.02 8.48
CA PRO A 907 27.32 9.92 9.10
C PRO A 907 26.02 10.30 9.82
N ASP A 908 25.71 11.59 10.04
CA ASP A 908 24.48 11.99 10.73
C ASP A 908 23.22 11.46 10.04
N LEU A 909 22.23 11.06 10.83
CA LEU A 909 21.02 10.42 10.34
C LEU A 909 20.14 11.47 9.67
N ILE A 910 19.70 11.20 8.44
CA ILE A 910 18.77 12.03 7.68
C ILE A 910 17.52 11.21 7.40
N MET A 911 16.46 11.52 8.13
CA MET A 911 15.22 10.75 8.18
C MET A 911 14.10 11.54 7.52
N VAL A 912 13.35 10.86 6.65
CA VAL A 912 12.15 11.40 6.00
C VAL A 912 10.97 10.59 6.48
N LEU A 913 10.01 11.23 7.13
CA LEU A 913 8.85 10.58 7.74
C LEU A 913 7.56 11.11 7.12
N ASP A 914 6.59 10.24 6.83
CA ASP A 914 5.26 10.65 6.38
C ASP A 914 4.51 11.37 7.51
N THR A 915 3.94 12.53 7.22
CA THR A 915 3.16 13.33 8.20
C THR A 915 1.82 12.70 8.60
N LEU A 916 1.32 11.70 7.87
CA LEU A 916 0.04 11.03 8.19
C LEU A 916 0.23 9.83 9.11
N THR A 917 1.29 9.07 8.86
CA THR A 917 1.58 7.84 9.58
C THR A 917 2.72 8.00 10.59
N GLY A 918 3.59 8.99 10.44
CA GLY A 918 4.84 9.08 11.20
C GLY A 918 5.84 7.97 10.85
N GLU A 919 5.58 7.13 9.84
CA GLU A 919 6.55 6.11 9.37
C GLU A 919 7.65 6.73 8.53
N ALA A 920 8.78 6.04 8.51
CA ALA A 920 9.84 6.32 7.55
C ALA A 920 9.36 6.07 6.14
N VAL A 921 9.82 6.92 5.22
CA VAL A 921 9.58 6.78 3.79
C VAL A 921 10.90 6.38 3.13
N GLY A 922 10.95 5.16 2.60
CA GLY A 922 12.10 4.63 1.87
C GLY A 922 12.23 5.22 0.46
N VAL A 923 13.40 5.06 -0.16
CA VAL A 923 13.61 5.49 -1.56
C VAL A 923 12.55 4.94 -2.53
N PRO A 924 12.12 3.67 -2.46
CA PRO A 924 11.07 3.14 -3.35
C PRO A 924 9.68 3.77 -3.15
N GLU A 925 9.46 4.46 -2.02
CA GLU A 925 8.17 5.03 -1.61
C GLU A 925 8.09 6.54 -1.87
N TYR A 926 9.21 7.19 -2.24
CA TYR A 926 9.19 8.59 -2.62
C TYR A 926 8.31 8.81 -3.85
N HIS A 927 7.30 9.67 -3.70
CA HIS A 927 6.48 10.15 -4.81
C HIS A 927 6.05 11.60 -4.59
N TYR A 928 5.74 12.30 -5.68
CA TYR A 928 5.20 13.66 -5.63
C TYR A 928 3.95 13.73 -4.73
N GLY A 929 3.84 14.82 -3.97
CA GLY A 929 2.66 15.18 -3.19
C GLY A 929 2.65 14.62 -1.77
N LEU A 930 3.55 13.70 -1.45
CA LEU A 930 3.69 13.18 -0.09
C LEU A 930 4.16 14.31 0.86
N LYS A 931 3.42 14.51 1.94
CA LYS A 931 3.78 15.46 3.01
C LYS A 931 4.68 14.76 4.01
N VAL A 932 5.83 15.35 4.31
CA VAL A 932 6.88 14.72 5.10
C VAL A 932 7.49 15.65 6.16
N PHE A 933 7.89 15.05 7.28
CA PHE A 933 8.87 15.62 8.18
C PHE A 933 10.26 15.23 7.72
N VAL A 934 11.18 16.20 7.70
CA VAL A 934 12.62 15.93 7.60
C VAL A 934 13.22 16.12 8.98
N MET A 935 13.83 15.06 9.48
CA MET A 935 14.51 15.04 10.78
C MET A 935 15.97 14.71 10.60
N VAL A 936 16.81 15.30 11.44
CA VAL A 936 18.23 14.94 11.54
C VAL A 936 18.57 14.56 12.97
N ALA A 937 19.48 13.60 13.13
CA ALA A 937 20.00 13.20 14.43
C ALA A 937 21.51 12.97 14.36
N ALA A 938 22.21 13.37 15.42
CA ALA A 938 23.66 13.25 15.53
C ALA A 938 24.07 11.77 15.51
N ALA A 939 25.06 11.45 14.67
CA ALA A 939 25.66 10.12 14.65
C ALA A 939 26.38 9.81 15.96
N HIS A 940 26.51 8.52 16.27
CA HIS A 940 27.30 8.06 17.40
C HIS A 940 28.76 8.57 17.28
N PRO A 941 29.41 9.01 18.38
CA PRO A 941 30.78 9.53 18.37
C PRO A 941 31.82 8.61 17.72
N LEU A 942 31.58 7.30 17.70
CA LEU A 942 32.40 6.32 17.00
C LEU A 942 32.64 6.69 15.52
N TRP A 943 31.64 7.29 14.86
CA TRP A 943 31.73 7.70 13.46
C TRP A 943 32.32 9.10 13.24
N THR A 944 32.37 9.93 14.28
CA THR A 944 32.65 11.37 14.16
C THR A 944 33.88 11.83 14.93
N SER A 945 34.38 11.05 15.89
CA SER A 945 35.48 11.46 16.79
C SER A 945 36.88 11.31 16.20
N THR A 946 37.02 10.60 15.09
CA THR A 946 38.33 10.35 14.46
C THR A 946 38.27 10.64 12.96
N GLU A 947 39.39 11.13 12.41
CA GLU A 947 39.54 11.34 10.97
C GLU A 947 39.33 10.03 10.21
N ARG A 948 39.85 8.92 10.73
CA ARG A 948 39.69 7.58 10.16
C ARG A 948 38.22 7.18 9.98
N ALA A 949 37.36 7.45 10.97
CA ALA A 949 35.94 7.14 10.86
C ALA A 949 35.26 7.97 9.76
N LEU A 950 35.64 9.25 9.62
CA LEU A 950 35.14 10.14 8.57
C LEU A 950 35.70 9.81 7.18
N GLU A 951 36.89 9.24 7.06
CA GLU A 951 37.40 8.67 5.80
C GLU A 951 36.54 7.50 5.32
N ILE A 952 36.01 6.70 6.26
CA ILE A 952 35.23 5.49 5.95
C ILE A 952 33.78 5.85 5.62
N ALA A 953 33.15 6.73 6.41
CA ALA A 953 31.70 6.98 6.37
C ALA A 953 31.30 8.46 6.39
N GLY A 954 32.25 9.39 6.27
CA GLY A 954 31.98 10.82 6.12
C GLY A 954 31.59 11.21 4.69
N PRO A 955 31.22 12.47 4.44
CA PRO A 955 30.68 12.91 3.14
C PRO A 955 31.65 12.69 1.97
N ARG A 956 32.96 12.82 2.20
CA ARG A 956 34.00 12.58 1.19
C ARG A 956 34.05 11.11 0.74
N ALA A 957 33.72 10.16 1.60
CA ALA A 957 33.65 8.73 1.25
C ALA A 957 32.56 8.45 0.20
N PHE A 958 31.57 9.33 0.09
CA PHE A 958 30.49 9.27 -0.89
C PHE A 958 30.72 10.20 -2.09
N GLY A 959 31.90 10.81 -2.21
CA GLY A 959 32.26 11.68 -3.33
C GLY A 959 31.81 13.13 -3.18
N TYR A 960 31.36 13.57 -2.00
CA TYR A 960 31.05 14.97 -1.74
C TYR A 960 32.30 15.71 -1.25
N GLU A 961 32.67 16.81 -1.91
CA GLU A 961 33.73 17.72 -1.48
C GLU A 961 33.26 18.62 -0.31
N LEU A 962 32.83 18.00 0.78
CA LEU A 962 32.33 18.66 1.99
C LEU A 962 33.12 18.21 3.21
N ASP A 963 33.33 19.13 4.15
CA ASP A 963 33.80 18.79 5.50
C ASP A 963 32.62 18.38 6.37
N PHE A 964 32.80 17.34 7.17
CA PHE A 964 31.76 16.91 8.11
C PHE A 964 31.57 17.97 9.20
N GLN A 965 30.31 18.36 9.40
CA GLN A 965 29.89 19.20 10.52
C GLN A 965 28.74 18.50 11.23
N PRO A 966 28.87 18.18 12.53
CA PRO A 966 27.80 17.53 13.28
C PRO A 966 26.52 18.36 13.26
N CYS A 967 25.38 17.73 13.00
CA CYS A 967 24.09 18.37 13.08
C CYS A 967 23.67 18.66 14.54
N GLY A 968 24.30 17.99 15.51
CA GLY A 968 24.07 18.10 16.94
C GLY A 968 25.12 17.34 17.76
N THR A 969 24.85 17.14 19.05
CA THR A 969 25.67 16.35 19.98
C THR A 969 24.92 15.09 20.39
N TYR A 970 25.53 13.93 20.21
CA TYR A 970 24.98 12.65 20.65
C TYR A 970 24.89 12.60 22.18
N ALA A 971 23.70 12.29 22.73
CA ALA A 971 23.46 12.29 24.18
C ALA A 971 23.31 10.88 24.79
N GLY A 972 23.55 9.82 24.00
CA GLY A 972 23.32 8.44 24.43
C GLY A 972 21.87 7.99 24.26
N VAL A 973 21.69 6.68 24.32
CA VAL A 973 20.37 6.03 24.26
C VAL A 973 20.01 5.49 25.64
N ARG A 974 18.78 5.77 26.07
CA ARG A 974 18.19 5.15 27.26
C ARG A 974 17.96 3.66 26.96
N SER A 975 18.64 2.77 27.66
CA SER A 975 18.45 1.32 27.48
C SER A 975 17.04 0.90 27.94
N VAL A 976 16.39 0.02 27.16
CA VAL A 976 15.13 -0.62 27.56
C VAL A 976 15.40 -1.60 28.72
N ILE A 977 16.51 -2.33 28.66
CA ILE A 977 16.95 -3.27 29.70
C ILE A 977 17.19 -2.51 31.02
N ASP A 978 17.88 -1.37 30.99
CA ASP A 978 18.16 -0.59 32.20
C ASP A 978 16.91 0.07 32.81
N GLU A 979 15.96 0.50 31.97
CA GLU A 979 14.75 1.21 32.45
C GLU A 979 13.71 0.26 33.06
N PHE A 980 13.58 -0.95 32.50
CA PHE A 980 12.53 -1.90 32.88
C PHE A 980 13.02 -3.15 33.59
N GLY A 981 14.35 -3.39 33.61
CA GLY A 981 14.98 -4.50 34.31
C GLY A 981 15.56 -4.11 35.68
N PRO A 982 16.17 -5.06 36.39
CA PRO A 982 16.88 -4.77 37.63
C PRO A 982 18.11 -3.91 37.36
N SER A 983 18.50 -3.11 38.37
CA SER A 983 19.75 -2.35 38.32
C SER A 983 20.94 -3.29 38.08
N PRO A 984 21.97 -2.86 37.33
CA PRO A 984 23.18 -3.65 37.14
C PRO A 984 23.72 -4.10 38.51
N GLN A 985 23.99 -5.40 38.67
CA GLN A 985 24.66 -5.88 39.89
C GLN A 985 26.03 -5.21 39.94
N GLY A 986 26.30 -4.49 41.04
CA GLY A 986 27.43 -3.58 41.15
C GLY A 986 28.76 -4.19 40.72
N VAL A 987 29.51 -3.42 39.93
CA VAL A 987 30.90 -3.69 39.51
C VAL A 987 31.81 -3.89 40.72
#